data_AF-A0A2T7PAY9-F1
#
_entry.id   AF-A0A2T7PAY9-F1
#
_cell.length_a   1.000
_cell.length_b   1.000
_cell.length_c   1.000
_cell.angle_alpha   90.00
_cell.angle_beta   90.00
_cell.angle_gamma   90.00
#
_symmetry.space_group_name_H-M   'P 1'
#
loop_
_entity.id
_entity.type
_entity.pdbx_description
1 polymer ?
#
loop_
_entity_poly.entity_id
_entity_poly.type
_entity_poly.pdbx_seq_one_letter_code
_entity_poly.pdbx_strand_id
1 'polypeptide(L)'
;MYIDETKTDPANAPVLMWLQGGPGGSSLFGLFVEHGPFYINENTKLLPRNVTWNEKYSLLYVDNPVGTGFSFTKADQGYAQNEEDVGRDLYSFLEQFFQIYKEYQQNDFYVTGESYAGKYVPAISYKIHTENQGHPKVMINFKGMAIGDGLCDPLTMMPKYADFMFNLGLLDENQRDYFQSMTDKAVVYIQNQQYLEAFKLFDMLLNGDITKEVPYFKNVSGLSDYYNFLHTQSPTQYDYYGTFLADPLVRRAIHVGNLTYNDGLAVETHLLEDIMASVKPWIAVLMDNYKVMIYNGQLDIIIAVPLTEAWLQTVEWSGLPRYKTADRLIWKVNPSDSEVAGYVRQVDNFYQNLLQVMKMSTRNKHGQITNRMEEHFRQQGDLSVAVASENEPAAAKKQKKSVEEDIISASQPANVLSSLRPGCAAVKPEFLVHDHEQQLDKNYLSQASKDKMMEDSSAAVESGNSSNAKRKADNPEDAVSEVLPEHQKKKIKLKGRNKQRPVTFKTNDAEKMCPAILKEEECKFGQKCKFCHNISLFMENKPKDLSAECHNFKTFGKCPYGFACRYAMQHISSDFKNITNQELFEKMTAQRQVYNVLDKDLQHLLWKKKYDFTKSNQIVNSYYNEMRQQKEEQKEKEETKEGLENGEAKLDSETPAQNPVGCVTDEEEIKLRTQEKKLVDFSNKLYLAPLTTVGNLPFRRLCKRFGADITCGEMAMATNLLQGQMSEWALLKRHHTEDIFGVQICGAYPDSMTRCAQLLQERINVDFIDINSGCPIDLIYKRGEGCALMGKMTKYENIVRCMNSVLDIPLTVKMRTGLTDNKNTAHMLIPRLRDAGVSLVTLHGRSREQRYTKLANWDYIEMCAKIASPMPLFEIKEQRHWDISASERFEILKDFCNYGLEYWGSDSKGVETIRRFLLEWLSFLHRYIPVGLLEHPPQKINQRPPYYKGRNELETLMASSSCGDWIKISEMLLGKVPEQFTFLPKHKANAYQ
;
A
#
# COMPACT_ATOMS: atom_id res chain seq x y z
N MET A 1 2.43 -2.70 -33.40
CA MET A 1 3.62 -3.56 -33.55
C MET A 1 4.72 -3.06 -32.64
N TYR A 2 5.41 -3.96 -31.95
CA TYR A 2 6.65 -3.69 -31.21
C TYR A 2 7.62 -4.83 -31.48
N ILE A 3 8.85 -4.52 -31.89
CA ILE A 3 9.92 -5.51 -32.03
C ILE A 3 11.00 -5.25 -30.99
N ASP A 4 11.38 -6.32 -30.30
CA ASP A 4 12.44 -6.33 -29.30
C ASP A 4 13.56 -7.27 -29.76
N GLU A 5 14.69 -6.69 -30.14
CA GLU A 5 15.85 -7.43 -30.60
C GLU A 5 16.47 -8.22 -29.43
N THR A 6 16.88 -9.46 -29.67
CA THR A 6 17.45 -10.27 -28.59
C THR A 6 18.75 -9.68 -28.03
N LYS A 7 19.00 -9.96 -26.74
CA LYS A 7 20.26 -9.61 -26.09
C LYS A 7 21.44 -10.49 -26.55
N THR A 8 21.18 -11.65 -27.15
CA THR A 8 22.21 -12.66 -27.45
C THR A 8 22.23 -12.99 -28.94
N ASP A 9 23.30 -12.61 -29.64
CA ASP A 9 23.49 -12.83 -31.09
C ASP A 9 22.29 -12.37 -31.96
N PRO A 10 21.98 -11.07 -31.93
CA PRO A 10 20.78 -10.54 -32.60
C PRO A 10 20.75 -10.76 -34.11
N ALA A 11 21.92 -10.87 -34.75
CA ALA A 11 22.03 -11.12 -36.18
C ALA A 11 21.50 -12.50 -36.60
N ASN A 12 21.63 -13.53 -35.75
CA ASN A 12 21.27 -14.91 -36.11
C ASN A 12 20.14 -15.50 -35.26
N ALA A 13 19.67 -14.78 -34.23
CA ALA A 13 18.64 -15.29 -33.35
C ALA A 13 17.29 -15.44 -34.07
N PRO A 14 16.50 -16.49 -33.76
CA PRO A 14 15.17 -16.63 -34.35
C PRO A 14 14.27 -15.45 -33.97
N VAL A 15 13.35 -15.12 -34.88
CA VAL A 15 12.31 -14.12 -34.69
C VAL A 15 11.01 -14.83 -34.35
N LEU A 16 10.47 -14.55 -33.17
CA LEU A 16 9.20 -15.09 -32.70
C LEU A 16 8.14 -13.99 -32.75
N MET A 17 7.14 -14.17 -33.60
CA MET A 17 5.94 -13.36 -33.58
C MET A 17 5.02 -13.84 -32.46
N TRP A 18 4.64 -12.95 -31.55
CA TRP A 18 3.68 -13.22 -30.47
C TRP A 18 2.32 -12.59 -30.78
N LEU A 19 1.29 -13.41 -30.68
CA LEU A 19 -0.12 -13.05 -30.84
C LEU A 19 -0.90 -13.36 -29.56
N GLN A 20 -1.44 -12.32 -28.94
CA GLN A 20 -2.42 -12.49 -27.88
C GLN A 20 -3.81 -12.82 -28.48
N GLY A 21 -4.62 -13.53 -27.70
CA GLY A 21 -5.96 -13.98 -28.08
C GLY A 21 -7.05 -12.92 -27.86
N GLY A 22 -8.04 -13.25 -27.03
CA GLY A 22 -9.27 -12.48 -26.84
C GLY A 22 -10.49 -13.27 -27.35
N PRO A 23 -11.02 -12.99 -28.56
CA PRO A 23 -10.43 -12.20 -29.66
C PRO A 23 -10.35 -10.69 -29.40
N GLY A 24 -9.34 -10.02 -29.96
CA GLY A 24 -9.16 -8.57 -29.80
C GLY A 24 -8.28 -8.14 -28.61
N GLY A 25 -7.65 -9.09 -27.93
CA GLY A 25 -6.69 -8.82 -26.86
C GLY A 25 -5.36 -8.31 -27.41
N SER A 26 -4.82 -7.24 -26.82
CA SER A 26 -3.54 -6.66 -27.28
C SER A 26 -2.36 -7.59 -27.00
N SER A 27 -1.49 -7.77 -28.00
CA SER A 27 -0.22 -8.50 -27.83
C SER A 27 0.77 -7.79 -26.92
N LEU A 28 0.52 -6.52 -26.57
CA LEU A 28 1.25 -5.84 -25.52
C LEU A 28 0.99 -6.44 -24.12
N PHE A 29 -0.08 -7.24 -23.96
CA PHE A 29 -0.25 -8.08 -22.78
C PHE A 29 0.92 -9.07 -22.63
N GLY A 30 1.26 -9.83 -23.68
CA GLY A 30 2.40 -10.74 -23.65
C GLY A 30 3.74 -10.03 -23.39
N LEU A 31 3.87 -8.81 -23.92
CA LEU A 31 5.04 -7.95 -23.69
C LEU A 31 5.19 -7.55 -22.21
N PHE A 32 4.12 -7.07 -21.57
CA PHE A 32 4.20 -6.46 -20.25
C PHE A 32 3.75 -7.35 -19.09
N VAL A 33 2.97 -8.40 -19.33
CA VAL A 33 2.40 -9.24 -18.29
C VAL A 33 3.12 -10.58 -18.21
N GLU A 34 3.47 -11.16 -19.35
CA GLU A 34 3.80 -12.59 -19.44
C GLU A 34 5.29 -12.86 -19.55
N HIS A 35 5.87 -12.70 -20.75
CA HIS A 35 7.20 -13.21 -21.08
C HIS A 35 8.10 -12.18 -21.77
N GLY A 36 7.60 -10.98 -22.05
CA GLY A 36 8.42 -9.90 -22.60
C GLY A 36 9.51 -9.41 -21.64
N PRO A 37 10.47 -8.62 -22.16
CA PRO A 37 11.65 -8.13 -21.45
C PRO A 37 11.32 -7.30 -20.21
N PHE A 38 10.08 -6.77 -20.15
CA PHE A 38 9.65 -5.84 -19.13
C PHE A 38 8.34 -6.28 -18.51
N TYR A 39 8.05 -5.72 -17.35
CA TYR A 39 6.71 -5.71 -16.80
C TYR A 39 6.38 -4.33 -16.25
N ILE A 40 5.09 -4.04 -16.20
CA ILE A 40 4.58 -2.83 -15.56
C ILE A 40 4.21 -3.19 -14.13
N ASN A 41 4.82 -2.52 -13.16
CA ASN A 41 4.44 -2.70 -11.76
C ASN A 41 3.20 -1.87 -11.40
N GLU A 42 2.70 -2.03 -10.18
CA GLU A 42 1.54 -1.30 -9.64
C GLU A 42 1.67 0.23 -9.65
N ASN A 43 2.89 0.75 -9.84
CA ASN A 43 3.19 2.18 -9.96
C ASN A 43 3.29 2.63 -11.43
N THR A 44 2.79 1.83 -12.36
CA THR A 44 2.87 2.04 -13.81
C THR A 44 4.28 2.30 -14.32
N LYS A 45 5.29 1.74 -13.64
CA LYS A 45 6.70 1.86 -14.06
C LYS A 45 7.10 0.61 -14.83
N LEU A 46 7.80 0.85 -15.94
CA LEU A 46 8.49 -0.16 -16.72
C LEU A 46 9.69 -0.69 -15.91
N LEU A 47 9.68 -1.98 -15.60
CA LEU A 47 10.79 -2.68 -14.92
C LEU A 47 11.24 -3.88 -15.75
N PRO A 48 12.53 -4.25 -15.71
CA PRO A 48 13.02 -5.44 -16.38
C PRO A 48 12.46 -6.71 -15.75
N ARG A 49 12.11 -7.69 -16.58
CA ARG A 49 11.74 -9.04 -16.17
C ARG A 49 13.00 -9.89 -16.02
N ASN A 50 13.10 -10.64 -14.91
CA ASN A 50 14.26 -11.50 -14.65
C ASN A 50 14.36 -12.70 -15.59
N VAL A 51 13.23 -13.14 -16.15
CA VAL A 51 13.16 -14.27 -17.07
C VAL A 51 12.26 -13.88 -18.23
N THR A 52 12.84 -13.80 -19.42
CA THR A 52 12.15 -13.32 -20.62
C THR A 52 12.58 -14.15 -21.82
N TRP A 53 11.67 -14.28 -22.79
CA TRP A 53 11.97 -14.92 -24.07
C TRP A 53 12.98 -14.10 -24.90
N ASN A 54 13.08 -12.79 -24.64
CA ASN A 54 14.00 -11.88 -25.33
C ASN A 54 15.49 -12.22 -25.11
N GLU A 55 15.81 -13.06 -24.10
CA GLU A 55 17.19 -13.51 -23.89
C GLU A 55 17.76 -14.32 -25.07
N LYS A 56 16.90 -15.03 -25.80
CA LYS A 56 17.30 -15.96 -26.87
C LYS A 56 16.63 -15.69 -28.22
N TYR A 57 15.54 -14.93 -28.21
CA TYR A 57 14.71 -14.69 -29.39
C TYR A 57 14.47 -13.20 -29.58
N SER A 58 14.44 -12.76 -30.83
CA SER A 58 13.91 -11.44 -31.16
C SER A 58 12.38 -11.55 -31.18
N LEU A 59 11.70 -10.74 -30.38
CA LEU A 59 10.25 -10.87 -30.16
C LEU A 59 9.50 -9.81 -30.95
N LEU A 60 8.54 -10.24 -31.75
CA LEU A 60 7.67 -9.39 -32.55
C LEU A 60 6.24 -9.46 -32.00
N TYR A 61 5.83 -8.42 -31.27
CA TYR A 61 4.47 -8.29 -30.72
C TYR A 61 3.56 -7.54 -31.70
N VAL A 62 2.46 -8.17 -32.09
CA VAL A 62 1.53 -7.61 -33.10
C VAL A 62 0.12 -7.51 -32.53
N ASP A 63 -0.36 -6.28 -32.35
CA ASP A 63 -1.78 -6.04 -32.08
C ASP A 63 -2.61 -6.43 -33.30
N ASN A 64 -3.43 -7.45 -33.15
CA ASN A 64 -4.15 -8.12 -34.21
C ASN A 64 -5.48 -8.67 -33.69
N PRO A 65 -6.55 -8.67 -34.50
CA PRO A 65 -6.73 -7.99 -35.79
C PRO A 65 -6.82 -6.46 -35.66
N VAL A 66 -7.03 -5.73 -36.77
CA VAL A 66 -7.29 -4.28 -36.69
C VAL A 66 -8.52 -4.00 -35.81
N GLY A 67 -8.45 -3.00 -34.94
CA GLY A 67 -9.40 -2.82 -33.83
C GLY A 67 -8.88 -3.31 -32.48
N THR A 68 -7.73 -3.99 -32.45
CA THR A 68 -7.04 -4.45 -31.24
C THR A 68 -5.97 -3.44 -30.82
N GLY A 69 -5.95 -3.03 -29.56
CA GLY A 69 -4.90 -2.14 -29.02
C GLY A 69 -4.70 -0.90 -29.90
N PHE A 70 -3.49 -0.72 -30.43
CA PHE A 70 -3.19 0.42 -31.32
C PHE A 70 -3.44 0.17 -32.81
N SER A 71 -3.78 -1.05 -33.22
CA SER A 71 -4.15 -1.36 -34.61
C SER A 71 -5.56 -0.87 -34.88
N PHE A 72 -5.76 -0.14 -35.98
CA PHE A 72 -7.02 0.56 -36.25
C PHE A 72 -7.46 0.45 -37.71
N THR A 73 -8.76 0.58 -37.92
CA THR A 73 -9.39 0.86 -39.21
C THR A 73 -10.29 2.09 -39.08
N LYS A 74 -10.53 2.81 -40.18
CA LYS A 74 -11.48 3.95 -40.22
C LYS A 74 -12.87 3.55 -40.67
N ALA A 75 -13.03 2.31 -41.13
CA ALA A 75 -14.27 1.84 -41.71
C ALA A 75 -14.55 0.43 -41.23
N ASP A 76 -15.84 0.16 -41.02
CA ASP A 76 -16.34 -1.08 -40.41
C ASP A 76 -15.96 -2.32 -41.20
N GLN A 77 -15.98 -2.22 -42.54
CA GLN A 77 -15.53 -3.29 -43.44
C GLN A 77 -14.02 -3.63 -43.32
N GLY A 78 -13.27 -2.86 -42.53
CA GLY A 78 -11.88 -3.18 -42.23
C GLY A 78 -11.71 -4.22 -41.12
N TYR A 79 -12.74 -4.51 -40.32
CA TYR A 79 -12.66 -5.56 -39.30
C TYR A 79 -12.71 -6.96 -39.93
N ALA A 80 -11.82 -7.84 -39.47
CA ALA A 80 -11.83 -9.25 -39.88
C ALA A 80 -13.10 -9.94 -39.39
N GLN A 81 -13.71 -10.76 -40.26
CA GLN A 81 -14.93 -11.51 -39.94
C GLN A 81 -14.66 -12.99 -39.66
N ASN A 82 -13.47 -13.47 -39.99
CA ASN A 82 -13.04 -14.85 -39.82
C ASN A 82 -11.51 -14.96 -39.89
N GLU A 83 -11.00 -16.15 -39.63
CA GLU A 83 -9.56 -16.40 -39.62
C GLU A 83 -8.88 -16.31 -41.00
N GLU A 84 -9.61 -16.40 -42.12
CA GLU A 84 -9.01 -16.16 -43.43
C GLU A 84 -8.65 -14.67 -43.62
N ASP A 85 -9.53 -13.77 -43.17
CA ASP A 85 -9.26 -12.33 -43.14
C ASP A 85 -8.05 -12.02 -42.24
N VAL A 86 -8.01 -12.63 -41.04
CA VAL A 86 -6.89 -12.47 -40.09
C VAL A 86 -5.57 -12.93 -40.72
N GLY A 87 -5.55 -14.13 -41.30
CA GLY A 87 -4.37 -14.68 -41.98
C GLY A 87 -3.89 -13.80 -43.14
N ARG A 88 -4.82 -13.29 -43.96
CA ARG A 88 -4.52 -12.35 -45.06
C ARG A 88 -3.86 -11.07 -44.54
N ASP A 89 -4.45 -10.44 -43.52
CA ASP A 89 -4.03 -9.13 -43.05
C ASP A 89 -2.69 -9.21 -42.30
N LEU A 90 -2.49 -10.25 -41.49
CA LEU A 90 -1.20 -10.54 -40.85
C LEU A 90 -0.10 -10.85 -41.88
N TYR A 91 -0.41 -11.57 -42.96
CA TYR A 91 0.56 -11.87 -44.01
C TYR A 91 0.98 -10.60 -44.77
N SER A 92 0.01 -9.76 -45.12
CA SER A 92 0.27 -8.44 -45.73
C SER A 92 1.16 -7.56 -44.85
N PHE A 93 0.95 -7.62 -43.53
CA PHE A 93 1.82 -6.98 -42.56
C PHE A 93 3.24 -7.57 -42.56
N LEU A 94 3.39 -8.90 -42.53
CA LEU A 94 4.70 -9.55 -42.54
C LEU A 94 5.49 -9.27 -43.83
N GLU A 95 4.83 -9.24 -44.99
CA GLU A 95 5.47 -8.84 -46.25
C GLU A 95 6.08 -7.44 -46.16
N GLN A 96 5.37 -6.50 -45.53
CA GLN A 96 5.87 -5.13 -45.32
C GLN A 96 6.97 -5.08 -44.26
N PHE A 97 6.79 -5.82 -43.15
CA PHE A 97 7.77 -5.89 -42.07
C PHE A 97 9.13 -6.35 -42.60
N PHE A 98 9.20 -7.47 -43.32
CA PHE A 98 10.45 -7.99 -43.85
C PHE A 98 11.02 -7.16 -45.01
N GLN A 99 10.23 -6.28 -45.64
CA GLN A 99 10.76 -5.27 -46.58
C GLN A 99 11.47 -4.11 -45.87
N ILE A 100 10.96 -3.71 -44.70
CA ILE A 100 11.52 -2.62 -43.90
C ILE A 100 12.72 -3.12 -43.08
N TYR A 101 12.59 -4.29 -42.45
CA TYR A 101 13.60 -4.91 -41.59
C TYR A 101 14.18 -6.16 -42.25
N LYS A 102 14.91 -5.94 -43.36
CA LYS A 102 15.46 -7.02 -44.20
C LYS A 102 16.49 -7.88 -43.47
N GLU A 103 17.12 -7.32 -42.45
CA GLU A 103 18.08 -8.00 -41.57
C GLU A 103 17.46 -9.24 -40.91
N TYR A 104 16.16 -9.25 -40.62
CA TYR A 104 15.47 -10.38 -40.01
C TYR A 104 14.99 -11.43 -41.01
N GLN A 105 15.08 -11.18 -42.31
CA GLN A 105 14.47 -12.05 -43.33
C GLN A 105 15.14 -13.44 -43.40
N GLN A 106 16.44 -13.51 -43.10
CA GLN A 106 17.19 -14.77 -43.11
C GLN A 106 17.04 -15.55 -41.80
N ASN A 107 16.57 -14.91 -40.73
CA ASN A 107 16.44 -15.52 -39.41
C ASN A 107 15.32 -16.56 -39.43
N ASP A 108 15.46 -17.60 -38.61
CA ASP A 108 14.38 -18.57 -38.41
C ASP A 108 13.15 -17.85 -37.85
N PHE A 109 12.01 -17.95 -38.53
CA PHE A 109 10.78 -17.27 -38.15
C PHE A 109 9.76 -18.26 -37.57
N TYR A 110 9.22 -17.93 -36.41
CA TYR A 110 8.20 -18.70 -35.71
C TYR A 110 6.99 -17.82 -35.39
N VAL A 111 5.80 -18.42 -35.44
CA VAL A 111 4.56 -17.76 -35.00
C VAL A 111 4.09 -18.42 -33.71
N THR A 112 3.86 -17.62 -32.69
CA THR A 112 3.52 -18.05 -31.34
C THR A 112 2.34 -17.25 -30.80
N GLY A 113 1.59 -17.82 -29.86
CA GLY A 113 0.48 -17.11 -29.24
C GLY A 113 -0.30 -18.00 -28.28
N GLU A 114 -1.33 -17.41 -27.66
CA GLU A 114 -2.15 -18.11 -26.68
C GLU A 114 -3.66 -17.83 -26.77
N SER A 115 -4.46 -18.65 -26.07
CA SER A 115 -5.91 -18.46 -25.95
C SER A 115 -6.59 -18.45 -27.34
N TYR A 116 -7.31 -17.40 -27.70
CA TYR A 116 -7.91 -17.27 -29.02
C TYR A 116 -6.87 -17.23 -30.17
N ALA A 117 -5.60 -16.95 -29.88
CA ALA A 117 -4.54 -17.09 -30.88
C ALA A 117 -4.28 -18.56 -31.26
N GLY A 118 -4.91 -19.54 -30.59
CA GLY A 118 -5.10 -20.89 -31.11
C GLY A 118 -5.76 -20.95 -32.49
N LYS A 119 -6.40 -19.86 -32.93
CA LYS A 119 -6.92 -19.65 -34.29
C LYS A 119 -6.02 -18.75 -35.13
N TYR A 120 -5.58 -17.62 -34.56
CA TYR A 120 -4.72 -16.67 -35.26
C TYR A 120 -3.40 -17.29 -35.72
N VAL A 121 -2.75 -18.08 -34.86
CA VAL A 121 -1.44 -18.69 -35.13
C VAL A 121 -1.53 -19.69 -36.30
N PRO A 122 -2.46 -20.65 -36.33
CA PRO A 122 -2.68 -21.48 -37.52
C PRO A 122 -3.05 -20.69 -38.77
N ALA A 123 -3.88 -19.65 -38.64
CA ALA A 123 -4.32 -18.84 -39.78
C ALA A 123 -3.14 -18.18 -40.52
N ILE A 124 -2.28 -17.45 -39.80
CA ILE A 124 -1.10 -16.82 -40.41
C ILE A 124 -0.06 -17.86 -40.83
N SER A 125 0.14 -18.94 -40.05
CA SER A 125 1.10 -19.98 -40.38
C SER A 125 0.73 -20.70 -41.68
N TYR A 126 -0.55 -21.04 -41.85
CA TYR A 126 -1.07 -21.65 -43.07
C TYR A 126 -1.01 -20.68 -44.26
N LYS A 127 -1.29 -19.39 -44.02
CA LYS A 127 -1.13 -18.37 -45.05
C LYS A 127 0.33 -18.24 -45.51
N ILE A 128 1.31 -18.23 -44.60
CA ILE A 128 2.74 -18.24 -44.95
C ILE A 128 3.10 -19.51 -45.72
N HIS A 129 2.64 -20.69 -45.26
CA HIS A 129 2.89 -21.96 -45.95
C HIS A 129 2.44 -21.93 -47.40
N THR A 130 1.19 -21.49 -47.65
CA THR A 130 0.61 -21.44 -49.00
C THR A 130 1.31 -20.44 -49.91
N GLU A 131 1.65 -19.25 -49.40
CA GLU A 131 2.33 -18.23 -50.21
C GLU A 131 3.80 -18.59 -50.49
N ASN A 132 4.50 -19.21 -49.52
CA ASN A 132 5.88 -19.67 -49.69
C ASN A 132 6.03 -20.79 -50.73
N GLN A 133 4.97 -21.54 -51.04
CA GLN A 133 4.99 -22.56 -52.11
C GLN A 133 4.91 -21.94 -53.52
N GLY A 134 4.48 -20.69 -53.62
CA GLY A 134 4.36 -19.98 -54.89
C GLY A 134 5.61 -19.18 -55.23
N HIS A 135 5.40 -17.94 -55.68
CA HIS A 135 6.44 -16.95 -55.93
C HIS A 135 6.18 -15.72 -55.06
N PRO A 136 6.46 -15.79 -53.74
CA PRO A 136 6.13 -14.70 -52.84
C PRO A 136 7.01 -13.47 -53.15
N LYS A 137 6.47 -12.27 -52.93
CA LYS A 137 7.26 -11.03 -53.05
C LYS A 137 8.42 -11.00 -52.05
N VAL A 138 8.18 -11.58 -50.88
CA VAL A 138 9.15 -11.71 -49.79
C VAL A 138 9.08 -13.13 -49.27
N MET A 139 10.17 -13.88 -49.44
CA MET A 139 10.27 -15.21 -48.84
C MET A 139 10.42 -15.08 -47.33
N ILE A 140 9.51 -15.70 -46.57
CA ILE A 140 9.57 -15.75 -45.10
C ILE A 140 10.20 -17.08 -44.69
N ASN A 141 11.30 -17.06 -43.94
CA ASN A 141 12.00 -18.26 -43.46
C ASN A 141 11.25 -18.94 -42.29
N PHE A 142 10.01 -19.36 -42.54
CA PHE A 142 9.11 -19.94 -41.54
C PHE A 142 9.52 -21.36 -41.15
N LYS A 143 9.67 -21.58 -39.83
CA LYS A 143 10.15 -22.85 -39.25
C LYS A 143 9.12 -23.59 -38.41
N GLY A 144 8.11 -22.91 -37.89
CA GLY A 144 7.10 -23.55 -37.06
C GLY A 144 6.26 -22.62 -36.23
N MET A 145 5.41 -23.23 -35.41
CA MET A 145 4.49 -22.51 -34.54
C MET A 145 4.39 -23.11 -33.13
N ALA A 146 3.99 -22.28 -32.17
CA ALA A 146 3.66 -22.70 -30.82
C ALA A 146 2.34 -22.07 -30.33
N ILE A 147 1.50 -22.85 -29.66
CA ILE A 147 0.21 -22.37 -29.15
C ILE A 147 0.08 -22.76 -27.68
N GLY A 148 -0.08 -21.75 -26.82
CA GLY A 148 -0.39 -21.91 -25.39
C GLY A 148 -1.88 -21.87 -25.13
N ASP A 149 -2.43 -22.86 -24.45
CA ASP A 149 -3.82 -22.83 -23.97
C ASP A 149 -4.82 -22.37 -25.05
N GLY A 150 -4.71 -22.95 -26.25
CA GLY A 150 -5.35 -22.42 -27.47
C GLY A 150 -6.74 -22.99 -27.80
N LEU A 151 -7.70 -22.11 -28.11
CA LEU A 151 -9.03 -22.49 -28.62
C LEU A 151 -8.96 -22.89 -30.10
N CYS A 152 -8.76 -24.17 -30.41
CA CYS A 152 -8.50 -24.62 -31.79
C CYS A 152 -9.68 -25.33 -32.47
N ASP A 153 -10.42 -26.14 -31.71
CA ASP A 153 -11.50 -26.99 -32.24
C ASP A 153 -12.66 -27.10 -31.24
N PRO A 154 -13.50 -26.05 -31.12
CA PRO A 154 -14.61 -26.00 -30.17
C PRO A 154 -15.51 -27.24 -30.21
N LEU A 155 -15.73 -27.82 -31.40
CA LEU A 155 -16.55 -29.01 -31.61
C LEU A 155 -16.17 -30.19 -30.69
N THR A 156 -14.87 -30.45 -30.53
CA THR A 156 -14.37 -31.56 -29.70
C THR A 156 -14.04 -31.15 -28.27
N MET A 157 -13.82 -29.85 -28.04
CA MET A 157 -13.52 -29.28 -26.73
C MET A 157 -14.77 -29.17 -25.85
N MET A 158 -15.92 -28.73 -26.39
CA MET A 158 -17.14 -28.46 -25.62
C MET A 158 -17.58 -29.62 -24.71
N PRO A 159 -17.58 -30.90 -25.14
CA PRO A 159 -18.02 -32.01 -24.28
C PRO A 159 -17.13 -32.30 -23.06
N LYS A 160 -15.98 -31.63 -22.90
CA LYS A 160 -15.01 -31.94 -21.83
C LYS A 160 -15.09 -31.02 -20.62
N TYR A 161 -15.81 -29.90 -20.72
CA TYR A 161 -15.89 -28.92 -19.63
C TYR A 161 -16.55 -29.48 -18.36
N ALA A 162 -17.72 -30.11 -18.50
CA ALA A 162 -18.53 -30.52 -17.36
C ALA A 162 -17.80 -31.54 -16.47
N ASP A 163 -17.27 -32.61 -17.08
CA ASP A 163 -16.53 -33.66 -16.36
C ASP A 163 -15.25 -33.12 -15.72
N PHE A 164 -14.53 -32.22 -16.40
CA PHE A 164 -13.32 -31.63 -15.84
C PHE A 164 -13.62 -30.83 -14.56
N MET A 165 -14.60 -29.93 -14.62
CA MET A 165 -14.96 -29.10 -13.47
C MET A 165 -15.59 -29.91 -12.33
N PHE A 166 -16.36 -30.95 -12.65
CA PHE A 166 -16.87 -31.90 -11.65
C PHE A 166 -15.72 -32.61 -10.91
N ASN A 167 -14.72 -33.11 -11.65
CA ASN A 167 -13.58 -33.80 -11.05
C ASN A 167 -12.66 -32.88 -10.23
N LEU A 168 -12.69 -31.57 -10.49
CA LEU A 168 -12.03 -30.56 -9.64
C LEU A 168 -12.83 -30.21 -8.38
N GLY A 169 -14.08 -30.69 -8.27
CA GLY A 169 -15.00 -30.34 -7.17
C GLY A 169 -15.60 -28.93 -7.31
N LEU A 170 -15.54 -28.32 -8.50
CA LEU A 170 -16.15 -27.02 -8.77
C LEU A 170 -17.64 -27.12 -9.12
N LEU A 171 -18.11 -28.31 -9.54
CA LEU A 171 -19.50 -28.62 -9.81
C LEU A 171 -19.93 -29.84 -8.98
N ASP A 172 -21.16 -29.81 -8.48
CA ASP A 172 -21.87 -31.02 -8.03
C ASP A 172 -22.48 -31.81 -9.20
N GLU A 173 -23.14 -32.94 -8.92
CA GLU A 173 -23.74 -33.80 -9.96
C GLU A 173 -24.82 -33.08 -10.79
N ASN A 174 -25.70 -32.31 -10.14
CA ASN A 174 -26.78 -31.59 -10.84
C ASN A 174 -26.21 -30.48 -11.73
N GLN A 175 -25.21 -29.77 -11.21
CA GLN A 175 -24.52 -28.69 -11.90
C GLN A 175 -23.72 -29.23 -13.09
N ARG A 176 -23.04 -30.38 -12.94
CA ARG A 176 -22.37 -31.08 -14.04
C ARG A 176 -23.36 -31.44 -15.14
N ASP A 177 -24.48 -32.06 -14.80
CA ASP A 177 -25.47 -32.53 -15.79
C ASP A 177 -26.09 -31.36 -16.56
N TYR A 178 -26.36 -30.24 -15.89
CA TYR A 178 -26.78 -29.01 -16.55
C TYR A 178 -25.71 -28.48 -17.51
N PHE A 179 -24.46 -28.38 -17.04
CA PHE A 179 -23.35 -27.88 -17.86
C PHE A 179 -23.16 -28.75 -19.11
N GLN A 180 -23.18 -30.07 -18.94
CA GLN A 180 -23.08 -31.04 -20.03
C GLN A 180 -24.21 -30.86 -21.06
N SER A 181 -25.45 -30.71 -20.59
CA SER A 181 -26.60 -30.49 -21.47
C SER A 181 -26.46 -29.22 -22.32
N MET A 182 -25.88 -28.15 -21.77
CA MET A 182 -25.62 -26.92 -22.53
C MET A 182 -24.47 -27.10 -23.53
N THR A 183 -23.38 -27.76 -23.14
CA THR A 183 -22.27 -28.03 -24.07
C THR A 183 -22.66 -28.97 -25.20
N ASP A 184 -23.53 -29.96 -24.95
CA ASP A 184 -24.07 -30.85 -25.98
C ASP A 184 -24.92 -30.09 -27.01
N LYS A 185 -25.72 -29.11 -26.55
CA LYS A 185 -26.46 -28.21 -27.45
C LYS A 185 -25.53 -27.34 -28.28
N ALA A 186 -24.45 -26.82 -27.68
CA ALA A 186 -23.45 -26.05 -28.41
C ALA A 186 -22.80 -26.89 -29.52
N VAL A 187 -22.52 -28.18 -29.26
CA VAL A 187 -22.02 -29.11 -30.28
C VAL A 187 -23.01 -29.26 -31.45
N VAL A 188 -24.30 -29.41 -31.17
CA VAL A 188 -25.33 -29.49 -32.23
C VAL A 188 -25.35 -28.21 -33.07
N TYR A 189 -25.26 -27.04 -32.43
CA TYR A 189 -25.18 -25.77 -33.15
C TYR A 189 -23.92 -25.67 -34.02
N ILE A 190 -22.75 -26.07 -33.51
CA ILE A 190 -21.50 -26.10 -34.30
C ILE A 190 -21.63 -27.01 -35.51
N GLN A 191 -22.18 -28.22 -35.34
CA GLN A 191 -22.37 -29.18 -36.44
C GLN A 191 -23.31 -28.65 -37.53
N ASN A 192 -24.30 -27.84 -37.14
CA ASN A 192 -25.21 -27.17 -38.06
C ASN A 192 -24.68 -25.83 -38.59
N GLN A 193 -23.41 -25.47 -38.31
CA GLN A 193 -22.80 -24.19 -38.67
C GLN A 193 -23.52 -22.96 -38.09
N GLN A 194 -24.24 -23.14 -36.97
CA GLN A 194 -24.92 -22.09 -36.24
C GLN A 194 -23.99 -21.53 -35.15
N TYR A 195 -22.83 -21.00 -35.56
CA TYR A 195 -21.74 -20.66 -34.63
C TYR A 195 -22.11 -19.59 -33.61
N LEU A 196 -22.90 -18.58 -34.00
CA LEU A 196 -23.37 -17.54 -33.08
C LEU A 196 -24.21 -18.12 -31.92
N GLU A 197 -25.06 -19.10 -32.20
CA GLU A 197 -25.88 -19.74 -31.16
C GLU A 197 -25.04 -20.63 -30.25
N ALA A 198 -24.03 -21.30 -30.79
CA ALA A 198 -23.05 -22.02 -29.99
C ALA A 198 -22.25 -21.07 -29.09
N PHE A 199 -21.83 -19.91 -29.61
CA PHE A 199 -21.08 -18.91 -28.86
C PHE A 199 -21.90 -18.36 -27.70
N LYS A 200 -23.18 -18.03 -27.90
CA LYS A 200 -24.06 -17.55 -26.81
C LYS A 200 -24.12 -18.54 -25.64
N LEU A 201 -24.14 -19.85 -25.92
CA LEU A 201 -24.09 -20.87 -24.87
C LEU A 201 -22.74 -20.89 -24.16
N PHE A 202 -21.64 -20.81 -24.92
CA PHE A 202 -20.29 -20.74 -24.35
C PHE A 202 -20.13 -19.50 -23.45
N ASP A 203 -20.55 -18.33 -23.92
CA ASP A 203 -20.52 -17.06 -23.19
C ASP A 203 -21.32 -17.14 -21.88
N MET A 204 -22.57 -17.60 -21.95
CA MET A 204 -23.44 -17.78 -20.79
C MET A 204 -22.84 -18.75 -19.75
N LEU A 205 -22.09 -19.76 -20.18
CA LEU A 205 -21.50 -20.74 -19.27
C LEU A 205 -20.24 -20.22 -18.58
N LEU A 206 -19.37 -19.49 -19.29
CA LEU A 206 -18.01 -19.17 -18.84
C LEU A 206 -17.68 -17.67 -18.77
N ASN A 207 -17.99 -16.87 -19.80
CA ASN A 207 -17.50 -15.49 -19.95
C ASN A 207 -18.49 -14.45 -19.39
N GLY A 208 -19.67 -14.32 -20.01
CA GLY A 208 -20.73 -13.38 -19.67
C GLY A 208 -20.52 -11.95 -20.15
N ASP A 209 -19.59 -11.70 -21.08
CA ASP A 209 -19.22 -10.36 -21.55
C ASP A 209 -20.20 -9.81 -22.61
N ILE A 210 -20.65 -10.66 -23.53
CA ILE A 210 -21.59 -10.28 -24.60
C ILE A 210 -23.05 -10.36 -24.14
N THR A 211 -23.43 -11.44 -23.43
CA THR A 211 -24.79 -11.60 -22.89
C THR A 211 -25.08 -10.68 -21.70
N LYS A 212 -24.03 -10.14 -21.05
CA LYS A 212 -24.11 -9.28 -19.85
C LYS A 212 -24.79 -9.95 -18.65
N GLU A 213 -24.84 -11.28 -18.66
CA GLU A 213 -25.33 -12.09 -17.55
C GLU A 213 -24.16 -12.57 -16.68
N VAL A 214 -24.44 -12.93 -15.42
CA VAL A 214 -23.42 -13.58 -14.60
C VAL A 214 -23.24 -15.01 -15.13
N PRO A 215 -22.04 -15.40 -15.61
CA PRO A 215 -21.86 -16.70 -16.23
C PRO A 215 -22.09 -17.82 -15.22
N TYR A 216 -22.60 -18.95 -15.70
CA TYR A 216 -22.99 -20.07 -14.85
C TYR A 216 -21.84 -20.53 -13.95
N PHE A 217 -20.62 -20.65 -14.51
CA PHE A 217 -19.40 -20.99 -13.78
C PHE A 217 -19.20 -20.12 -12.54
N LYS A 218 -19.31 -18.79 -12.68
CA LYS A 218 -19.13 -17.84 -11.58
C LYS A 218 -20.24 -17.97 -10.54
N ASN A 219 -21.47 -18.20 -10.98
CA ASN A 219 -22.61 -18.35 -10.09
C ASN A 219 -22.49 -19.60 -9.18
N VAL A 220 -22.02 -20.72 -9.73
CA VAL A 220 -21.94 -21.99 -8.98
C VAL A 220 -20.63 -22.16 -8.21
N SER A 221 -19.50 -21.68 -8.74
CA SER A 221 -18.18 -21.83 -8.09
C SER A 221 -17.80 -20.65 -7.18
N GLY A 222 -18.39 -19.47 -7.40
CA GLY A 222 -17.96 -18.22 -6.75
C GLY A 222 -16.63 -17.66 -7.27
N LEU A 223 -16.00 -18.30 -8.26
CA LEU A 223 -14.75 -17.85 -8.88
C LEU A 223 -15.05 -16.96 -10.09
N SER A 224 -14.34 -15.86 -10.21
CA SER A 224 -14.40 -15.01 -11.41
C SER A 224 -13.18 -15.12 -12.31
N ASP A 225 -12.14 -15.85 -11.89
CA ASP A 225 -10.94 -16.09 -12.68
C ASP A 225 -10.95 -17.54 -13.20
N TYR A 226 -11.38 -17.72 -14.44
CA TYR A 226 -11.35 -19.02 -15.12
C TYR A 226 -10.00 -19.32 -15.80
N TYR A 227 -9.05 -18.39 -15.80
CA TYR A 227 -7.69 -18.64 -16.30
C TYR A 227 -6.83 -19.38 -15.27
N ASN A 228 -7.20 -19.29 -13.99
CA ASN A 228 -6.54 -20.03 -12.92
C ASN A 228 -7.49 -20.23 -11.73
N PHE A 229 -8.00 -21.45 -11.56
CA PHE A 229 -8.96 -21.74 -10.49
C PHE A 229 -8.39 -21.67 -9.05
N LEU A 230 -7.09 -21.39 -8.87
CA LEU A 230 -6.53 -21.04 -7.56
C LEU A 230 -6.74 -19.56 -7.19
N HIS A 231 -7.20 -18.74 -8.13
CA HIS A 231 -7.56 -17.35 -7.92
C HIS A 231 -9.07 -17.20 -7.89
N THR A 232 -9.57 -16.52 -6.86
CA THR A 232 -10.99 -16.17 -6.79
C THR A 232 -11.33 -15.01 -7.72
N GLN A 233 -10.35 -14.16 -8.04
CA GLN A 233 -10.47 -12.98 -8.89
C GLN A 233 -9.19 -12.76 -9.69
N SER A 234 -9.33 -12.20 -10.88
CA SER A 234 -8.19 -11.92 -11.77
C SER A 234 -7.17 -10.99 -11.09
N PRO A 235 -5.87 -11.30 -11.16
CA PRO A 235 -4.83 -10.46 -10.60
C PRO A 235 -4.83 -9.05 -11.21
N THR A 236 -5.05 -8.02 -10.38
CA THR A 236 -5.09 -6.60 -10.82
C THR A 236 -3.85 -6.11 -11.58
N GLN A 237 -2.74 -6.84 -11.49
CA GLN A 237 -1.50 -6.53 -12.21
C GLN A 237 -1.59 -6.71 -13.72
N TYR A 238 -2.56 -7.50 -14.19
CA TYR A 238 -2.81 -7.71 -15.60
C TYR A 238 -3.24 -6.41 -16.29
N ASP A 239 -3.77 -5.44 -15.52
CA ASP A 239 -4.28 -4.18 -16.04
C ASP A 239 -3.27 -3.02 -16.01
N TYR A 240 -2.11 -3.19 -15.36
CA TYR A 240 -1.17 -2.08 -15.12
C TYR A 240 -0.61 -1.49 -16.42
N TYR A 241 -0.42 -2.33 -17.43
CA TYR A 241 0.17 -1.89 -18.70
C TYR A 241 -0.77 -0.97 -19.50
N GLY A 242 -2.10 -1.13 -19.39
CA GLY A 242 -3.05 -0.22 -20.04
C GLY A 242 -2.90 1.22 -19.54
N THR A 243 -2.65 1.39 -18.23
CA THR A 243 -2.40 2.72 -17.66
C THR A 243 -1.05 3.28 -18.10
N PHE A 244 -0.02 2.45 -18.21
CA PHE A 244 1.28 2.85 -18.76
C PHE A 244 1.18 3.31 -20.21
N LEU A 245 0.40 2.62 -21.04
CA LEU A 245 0.15 2.99 -22.44
C LEU A 245 -0.71 4.25 -22.60
N ALA A 246 -1.39 4.71 -21.54
CA ALA A 246 -2.12 5.98 -21.55
C ALA A 246 -1.20 7.20 -21.36
N ASP A 247 0.03 7.01 -20.88
CA ASP A 247 0.98 8.11 -20.64
C ASP A 247 1.40 8.77 -21.99
N PRO A 248 1.23 10.10 -22.15
CA PRO A 248 1.61 10.80 -23.38
C PRO A 248 3.09 10.65 -23.78
N LEU A 249 4.00 10.52 -22.82
CA LEU A 249 5.42 10.28 -23.07
C LEU A 249 5.66 8.87 -23.61
N VAL A 250 4.99 7.88 -23.03
CA VAL A 250 5.06 6.49 -23.52
C VAL A 250 4.50 6.41 -24.93
N ARG A 251 3.33 7.00 -25.17
CA ARG A 251 2.68 7.04 -26.48
C ARG A 251 3.54 7.72 -27.55
N ARG A 252 4.27 8.77 -27.16
CA ARG A 252 5.27 9.41 -28.02
C ARG A 252 6.45 8.49 -28.29
N ALA A 253 6.96 7.81 -27.27
CA ALA A 253 8.12 6.92 -27.35
C ALA A 253 7.87 5.69 -28.23
N ILE A 254 6.65 5.14 -28.21
CA ILE A 254 6.25 4.00 -29.06
C ILE A 254 5.63 4.42 -30.40
N HIS A 255 5.71 5.72 -30.74
CA HIS A 255 5.27 6.27 -32.02
C HIS A 255 3.79 6.09 -32.38
N VAL A 256 2.91 5.96 -31.39
CA VAL A 256 1.45 5.84 -31.60
C VAL A 256 0.71 7.19 -31.52
N GLY A 257 1.40 8.25 -31.05
CA GLY A 257 0.84 9.61 -30.99
C GLY A 257 -0.48 9.66 -30.22
N ASN A 258 -1.55 10.13 -30.87
CA ASN A 258 -2.90 10.25 -30.28
C ASN A 258 -3.87 9.14 -30.74
N LEU A 259 -3.38 8.04 -31.32
CA LEU A 259 -4.23 6.92 -31.73
C LEU A 259 -5.00 6.30 -30.55
N THR A 260 -6.31 6.09 -30.72
CA THR A 260 -7.11 5.41 -29.70
C THR A 260 -6.53 4.03 -29.41
N TYR A 261 -6.39 3.71 -28.12
CA TYR A 261 -6.10 2.34 -27.68
C TYR A 261 -7.43 1.62 -27.49
N ASN A 262 -7.71 0.65 -28.34
CA ASN A 262 -8.98 -0.07 -28.39
C ASN A 262 -8.96 -1.28 -27.45
N ASP A 263 -10.10 -1.58 -26.84
CA ASP A 263 -10.28 -2.68 -25.89
C ASP A 263 -10.56 -4.05 -26.55
N GLY A 264 -10.71 -4.08 -27.87
CA GLY A 264 -10.96 -5.30 -28.64
C GLY A 264 -12.43 -5.66 -28.83
N LEU A 265 -13.37 -4.95 -28.18
CA LEU A 265 -14.80 -5.32 -28.24
C LEU A 265 -15.35 -5.32 -29.68
N ALA A 266 -14.92 -4.37 -30.50
CA ALA A 266 -15.31 -4.32 -31.91
C ALA A 266 -14.80 -5.55 -32.69
N VAL A 267 -13.59 -6.01 -32.39
CA VAL A 267 -13.01 -7.21 -33.01
C VAL A 267 -13.80 -8.44 -32.61
N GLU A 268 -14.05 -8.61 -31.31
CA GLU A 268 -14.83 -9.74 -30.80
C GLU A 268 -16.22 -9.80 -31.42
N THR A 269 -16.90 -8.66 -31.51
CA THR A 269 -18.23 -8.56 -32.12
C THR A 269 -18.25 -9.03 -33.58
N HIS A 270 -17.21 -8.72 -34.37
CA HIS A 270 -17.11 -9.14 -35.77
C HIS A 270 -16.67 -10.59 -35.93
N LEU A 271 -16.02 -11.17 -34.93
CA LEU A 271 -15.55 -12.56 -34.95
C LEU A 271 -16.50 -13.55 -34.26
N LEU A 272 -17.67 -13.12 -33.77
CA LEU A 272 -18.61 -14.00 -33.06
C LEU A 272 -18.98 -15.28 -33.83
N GLU A 273 -19.09 -15.19 -35.15
CA GLU A 273 -19.38 -16.35 -36.00
C GLU A 273 -18.16 -17.26 -36.23
N ASP A 274 -16.95 -16.76 -35.98
CA ASP A 274 -15.72 -17.54 -36.08
C ASP A 274 -15.37 -18.26 -34.78
N ILE A 275 -15.69 -17.71 -33.60
CA ILE A 275 -15.22 -18.23 -32.30
C ILE A 275 -15.47 -19.73 -32.14
N MET A 276 -16.62 -20.22 -32.63
CA MET A 276 -17.03 -21.62 -32.52
C MET A 276 -16.68 -22.47 -33.76
N ALA A 277 -16.05 -21.88 -34.78
CA ALA A 277 -15.51 -22.58 -35.95
C ALA A 277 -14.17 -23.26 -35.64
N SER A 278 -13.78 -24.24 -36.47
CA SER A 278 -12.55 -25.03 -36.27
C SER A 278 -11.43 -24.60 -37.21
N VAL A 279 -10.20 -24.50 -36.69
CA VAL A 279 -8.97 -24.33 -37.50
C VAL A 279 -8.14 -25.60 -37.62
N LYS A 280 -8.66 -26.72 -37.09
CA LYS A 280 -7.99 -28.03 -37.05
C LYS A 280 -7.43 -28.51 -38.41
N PRO A 281 -8.10 -28.30 -39.57
CA PRO A 281 -7.55 -28.71 -40.87
C PRO A 281 -6.24 -27.99 -41.22
N TRP A 282 -6.10 -26.71 -40.89
CA TRP A 282 -4.86 -25.97 -41.14
C TRP A 282 -3.74 -26.45 -40.22
N ILE A 283 -4.05 -26.76 -38.96
CA ILE A 283 -3.10 -27.34 -38.02
C ILE A 283 -2.55 -28.68 -38.54
N ALA A 284 -3.41 -29.54 -39.11
CA ALA A 284 -2.98 -30.82 -39.68
C ALA A 284 -1.91 -30.64 -40.76
N VAL A 285 -2.13 -29.71 -41.71
CA VAL A 285 -1.15 -29.38 -42.75
C VAL A 285 0.15 -28.86 -42.13
N LEU A 286 0.06 -28.00 -41.13
CA LEU A 286 1.24 -27.42 -40.49
C LEU A 286 2.05 -28.46 -39.70
N MET A 287 1.40 -29.42 -39.03
CA MET A 287 2.07 -30.51 -38.31
C MET A 287 2.85 -31.44 -39.23
N ASP A 288 2.42 -31.62 -40.48
CA ASP A 288 3.12 -32.44 -41.47
C ASP A 288 4.34 -31.72 -42.09
N ASN A 289 4.40 -30.39 -42.01
CA ASN A 289 5.39 -29.59 -42.74
C ASN A 289 6.37 -28.82 -41.85
N TYR A 290 6.01 -28.54 -40.60
CA TYR A 290 6.77 -27.66 -39.71
C TYR A 290 6.88 -28.22 -38.30
N LYS A 291 7.68 -27.56 -37.49
CA LYS A 291 7.68 -27.79 -36.05
C LYS A 291 6.40 -27.19 -35.45
N VAL A 292 5.67 -27.98 -34.67
CA VAL A 292 4.45 -27.53 -34.00
C VAL A 292 4.53 -27.86 -32.52
N MET A 293 4.29 -26.88 -31.66
CA MET A 293 4.16 -27.06 -30.23
C MET A 293 2.77 -26.66 -29.76
N ILE A 294 2.12 -27.51 -28.97
CA ILE A 294 0.92 -27.16 -28.23
C ILE A 294 1.24 -27.34 -26.74
N TYR A 295 1.08 -26.29 -25.94
CA TYR A 295 1.32 -26.36 -24.50
C TYR A 295 0.12 -25.87 -23.70
N ASN A 296 -0.08 -26.41 -22.51
CA ASN A 296 -1.20 -26.05 -21.63
C ASN A 296 -0.79 -25.91 -20.16
N GLY A 297 -1.37 -24.93 -19.48
CA GLY A 297 -1.36 -24.81 -18.03
C GLY A 297 -2.39 -25.75 -17.37
N GLN A 298 -1.97 -26.51 -16.34
CA GLN A 298 -2.87 -27.44 -15.66
C GLN A 298 -4.01 -26.75 -14.87
N LEU A 299 -3.89 -25.45 -14.59
CA LEU A 299 -4.83 -24.70 -13.74
C LEU A 299 -5.89 -23.89 -14.52
N ASP A 300 -5.83 -23.93 -15.85
CA ASP A 300 -6.79 -23.24 -16.72
C ASP A 300 -8.15 -23.98 -16.72
N ILE A 301 -9.26 -23.24 -16.62
CA ILE A 301 -10.62 -23.75 -16.80
C ILE A 301 -11.12 -23.51 -18.23
N ILE A 302 -10.88 -22.32 -18.80
CA ILE A 302 -11.44 -21.94 -20.10
C ILE A 302 -10.81 -22.75 -21.25
N ILE A 303 -9.51 -23.07 -21.17
CA ILE A 303 -8.83 -23.94 -22.14
C ILE A 303 -8.06 -25.05 -21.41
N ALA A 304 -8.79 -25.82 -20.60
CA ALA A 304 -8.19 -26.88 -19.81
C ALA A 304 -7.56 -28.02 -20.64
N VAL A 305 -6.55 -28.66 -20.05
CA VAL A 305 -5.77 -29.76 -20.67
C VAL A 305 -6.62 -30.87 -21.29
N PRO A 306 -7.71 -31.37 -20.65
CA PRO A 306 -8.52 -32.44 -21.26
C PRO A 306 -9.19 -32.04 -22.58
N LEU A 307 -9.44 -30.75 -22.78
CA LEU A 307 -10.04 -30.20 -23.99
C LEU A 307 -9.02 -30.25 -25.13
N THR A 308 -7.78 -29.84 -24.84
CA THR A 308 -6.68 -29.95 -25.81
C THR A 308 -6.38 -31.39 -26.19
N GLU A 309 -6.31 -32.28 -25.20
CA GLU A 309 -6.15 -33.72 -25.45
C GLU A 309 -7.26 -34.26 -26.36
N ALA A 310 -8.51 -33.85 -26.15
CA ALA A 310 -9.63 -34.37 -26.94
C ALA A 310 -9.48 -34.05 -28.43
N TRP A 311 -9.14 -32.81 -28.80
CA TRP A 311 -9.07 -32.43 -30.21
C TRP A 311 -7.82 -32.95 -30.90
N LEU A 312 -6.67 -32.99 -30.20
CA LEU A 312 -5.41 -33.51 -30.75
C LEU A 312 -5.50 -34.98 -31.20
N GLN A 313 -6.34 -35.78 -30.53
CA GLN A 313 -6.62 -37.17 -30.89
C GLN A 313 -7.40 -37.33 -32.21
N THR A 314 -7.89 -36.22 -32.77
CA THR A 314 -8.73 -36.17 -33.97
C THR A 314 -8.11 -35.40 -35.13
N VAL A 315 -6.90 -34.86 -34.98
CA VAL A 315 -6.21 -34.12 -36.06
C VAL A 315 -5.72 -35.11 -37.10
N GLU A 316 -6.14 -34.95 -38.35
CA GLU A 316 -5.77 -35.86 -39.45
C GLU A 316 -4.41 -35.49 -40.05
N TRP A 317 -3.33 -35.78 -39.33
CA TRP A 317 -1.94 -35.60 -39.78
C TRP A 317 -1.19 -36.93 -39.83
N SER A 318 -0.06 -36.99 -40.56
CA SER A 318 0.68 -38.22 -40.83
C SER A 318 1.22 -38.93 -39.56
N GLY A 319 1.39 -38.20 -38.46
CA GLY A 319 1.85 -38.71 -37.17
C GLY A 319 0.74 -39.19 -36.23
N LEU A 320 -0.55 -39.01 -36.55
CA LEU A 320 -1.65 -39.34 -35.63
C LEU A 320 -1.61 -40.78 -35.09
N PRO A 321 -1.36 -41.84 -35.90
CA PRO A 321 -1.29 -43.20 -35.38
C PRO A 321 -0.19 -43.39 -34.33
N ARG A 322 0.96 -42.74 -34.54
CA ARG A 322 2.09 -42.76 -33.58
C ARG A 322 1.74 -41.97 -32.32
N TYR A 323 1.08 -40.83 -32.47
CA TYR A 323 0.66 -39.97 -31.36
C TYR A 323 -0.32 -40.67 -30.42
N LYS A 324 -1.27 -41.45 -30.96
CA LYS A 324 -2.22 -42.24 -30.15
C LYS A 324 -1.55 -43.27 -29.23
N THR A 325 -0.37 -43.75 -29.61
CA THR A 325 0.39 -44.74 -28.85
C THR A 325 1.64 -44.16 -28.18
N ALA A 326 1.92 -42.86 -28.35
CA ALA A 326 3.12 -42.24 -27.84
C ALA A 326 3.03 -42.07 -26.32
N ASP A 327 4.07 -42.53 -25.63
CA ASP A 327 4.20 -42.38 -24.19
C ASP A 327 4.32 -40.90 -23.82
N ARG A 328 3.76 -40.58 -22.64
CA ARG A 328 3.92 -39.27 -22.02
C ARG A 328 5.12 -39.35 -21.07
N LEU A 329 6.15 -38.55 -21.36
CA LEU A 329 7.39 -38.51 -20.60
C LEU A 329 7.33 -37.42 -19.52
N ILE A 330 7.99 -37.67 -18.39
CA ILE A 330 8.16 -36.67 -17.33
C ILE A 330 9.16 -35.62 -17.81
N TRP A 331 8.81 -34.35 -17.67
CA TRP A 331 9.67 -33.24 -18.03
C TRP A 331 10.05 -32.39 -16.81
N LYS A 332 11.31 -31.99 -16.78
CA LYS A 332 11.93 -31.17 -15.74
C LYS A 332 12.74 -30.06 -16.40
N VAL A 333 12.84 -28.90 -15.75
CA VAL A 333 13.63 -27.78 -16.29
C VAL A 333 15.09 -28.20 -16.42
N ASN A 334 15.67 -28.78 -15.37
CA ASN A 334 16.96 -29.46 -15.41
C ASN A 334 16.79 -30.95 -15.07
N PRO A 335 17.58 -31.85 -15.70
CA PRO A 335 17.55 -33.28 -15.36
C PRO A 335 17.77 -33.57 -13.87
N SER A 336 18.58 -32.74 -13.19
CA SER A 336 18.89 -32.85 -11.77
C SER A 336 17.80 -32.36 -10.83
N ASP A 337 16.77 -31.68 -11.34
CA ASP A 337 15.74 -31.09 -10.48
C ASP A 337 14.92 -32.18 -9.79
N SER A 338 14.61 -32.00 -8.51
CA SER A 338 13.69 -32.89 -7.79
C SER A 338 12.24 -32.64 -8.18
N GLU A 339 11.94 -31.43 -8.67
CA GLU A 339 10.62 -30.97 -9.06
C GLU A 339 10.29 -31.35 -10.52
N VAL A 340 9.06 -31.83 -10.75
CA VAL A 340 8.53 -32.05 -12.10
C VAL A 340 7.97 -30.72 -12.62
N ALA A 341 8.42 -30.33 -13.81
CA ALA A 341 7.93 -29.12 -14.48
C ALA A 341 6.68 -29.40 -15.30
N GLY A 342 6.52 -30.64 -15.77
CA GLY A 342 5.41 -31.03 -16.60
C GLY A 342 5.59 -32.40 -17.22
N TYR A 343 4.89 -32.61 -18.31
CA TYR A 343 4.96 -33.82 -19.11
C TYR A 343 4.99 -33.49 -20.59
N VAL A 344 5.73 -34.26 -21.36
CA VAL A 344 5.80 -34.08 -22.81
C VAL A 344 5.41 -35.35 -23.55
N ARG A 345 4.68 -35.19 -24.65
CA ARG A 345 4.51 -36.21 -25.67
C ARG A 345 5.07 -35.63 -26.97
N GLN A 346 6.00 -36.34 -27.59
CA GLN A 346 6.63 -35.93 -28.84
C GLN A 346 6.40 -36.99 -29.90
N VAL A 347 6.04 -36.55 -31.11
CA VAL A 347 6.02 -37.38 -32.32
C VAL A 347 6.60 -36.56 -33.45
N ASP A 348 7.73 -37.01 -33.98
CA ASP A 348 8.46 -36.31 -35.05
C ASP A 348 8.74 -34.84 -34.66
N ASN A 349 8.22 -33.89 -35.45
CA ASN A 349 8.34 -32.45 -35.23
C ASN A 349 7.19 -31.85 -34.39
N PHE A 350 6.27 -32.68 -33.90
CA PHE A 350 5.17 -32.25 -33.05
C PHE A 350 5.47 -32.50 -31.56
N TYR A 351 5.25 -31.47 -30.75
CA TYR A 351 5.44 -31.47 -29.31
C TYR A 351 4.15 -31.08 -28.61
N GLN A 352 3.73 -31.89 -27.63
CA GLN A 352 2.66 -31.55 -26.72
C GLN A 352 3.19 -31.48 -25.29
N ASN A 353 3.11 -30.30 -24.67
CA ASN A 353 3.65 -30.05 -23.33
C ASN A 353 2.53 -29.73 -22.32
N LEU A 354 2.46 -30.49 -21.24
CA LEU A 354 1.58 -30.24 -20.10
C LEU A 354 2.41 -29.62 -18.97
N LEU A 355 2.12 -28.38 -18.58
CA LEU A 355 2.88 -27.66 -17.56
C LEU A 355 2.25 -27.80 -16.17
N GLN A 356 3.03 -28.27 -15.19
CA GLN A 356 2.62 -28.34 -13.78
C GLN A 356 2.91 -27.00 -13.10
N VAL A 357 1.88 -26.30 -12.66
CA VAL A 357 2.06 -25.04 -11.90
C VAL A 357 2.06 -25.33 -10.41
N MET A 358 3.25 -25.47 -9.83
CA MET A 358 3.47 -25.37 -8.38
C MET A 358 3.41 -23.90 -7.94
N LYS A 359 2.65 -23.61 -6.87
CA LYS A 359 2.57 -22.34 -6.10
C LYS A 359 3.05 -21.08 -6.84
N MET A 360 2.14 -20.12 -7.05
CA MET A 360 2.43 -18.78 -7.58
C MET A 360 3.33 -17.89 -6.67
N SER A 361 4.06 -18.45 -5.72
CA SER A 361 5.09 -17.74 -4.96
C SER A 361 6.41 -17.57 -5.72
N THR A 362 6.55 -18.11 -6.95
CA THR A 362 7.76 -17.92 -7.77
C THR A 362 7.43 -17.71 -9.26
N ARG A 363 7.06 -16.48 -9.65
CA ARG A 363 6.97 -16.07 -11.09
C ARG A 363 8.28 -16.34 -11.86
N ASN A 364 9.41 -16.44 -11.18
CA ASN A 364 10.70 -16.78 -11.76
C ASN A 364 10.76 -18.21 -12.36
N LYS A 365 9.92 -19.16 -11.96
CA LYS A 365 9.98 -20.55 -12.48
C LYS A 365 9.16 -20.76 -13.75
N HIS A 366 7.98 -20.14 -13.88
CA HIS A 366 7.16 -20.29 -15.09
C HIS A 366 7.86 -19.76 -16.35
N GLY A 367 8.52 -18.60 -16.28
CA GLY A 367 9.35 -18.09 -17.37
C GLY A 367 10.56 -18.98 -17.68
N GLN A 368 11.15 -19.66 -16.69
CA GLN A 368 12.29 -20.57 -16.91
C GLN A 368 11.85 -21.85 -17.61
N ILE A 369 10.66 -22.34 -17.23
CA ILE A 369 9.99 -23.48 -17.83
C ILE A 369 9.69 -23.17 -19.30
N THR A 370 9.02 -22.06 -19.61
CA THR A 370 8.70 -21.70 -21.00
C THR A 370 9.96 -21.42 -21.82
N ASN A 371 10.95 -20.66 -21.30
CA ASN A 371 12.23 -20.44 -21.98
C ASN A 371 12.98 -21.74 -22.33
N ARG A 372 13.01 -22.72 -21.42
CA ARG A 372 13.66 -24.01 -21.67
C ARG A 372 12.88 -24.89 -22.63
N MET A 373 11.55 -24.85 -22.58
CA MET A 373 10.69 -25.60 -23.50
C MET A 373 10.93 -25.17 -24.95
N GLU A 374 11.03 -23.86 -25.19
CA GLU A 374 11.32 -23.30 -26.52
C GLU A 374 12.75 -23.57 -26.99
N GLU A 375 13.72 -23.62 -26.07
CA GLU A 375 15.09 -23.99 -26.40
C GLU A 375 15.19 -25.42 -26.93
N HIS A 376 14.47 -26.36 -26.31
CA HIS A 376 14.40 -27.76 -26.77
C HIS A 376 13.62 -27.89 -28.08
N PHE A 377 12.62 -27.03 -28.33
CA PHE A 377 11.95 -26.96 -29.63
C PHE A 377 12.91 -26.56 -30.78
N ARG A 378 13.95 -25.78 -30.47
CA ARG A 378 14.96 -25.34 -31.46
C ARG A 378 16.01 -26.41 -31.75
N GLN A 379 16.65 -26.95 -30.71
CA GLN A 379 17.74 -27.93 -30.85
C GLN A 379 17.17 -29.31 -31.18
N GLN A 380 17.83 -30.13 -32.02
CA GLN A 380 17.40 -31.51 -32.33
C GLN A 380 17.54 -32.49 -31.13
N GLY A 381 17.39 -32.00 -29.90
CA GLY A 381 17.55 -32.77 -28.68
C GLY A 381 16.27 -33.51 -28.31
N ASP A 382 16.37 -34.83 -28.26
CA ASP A 382 15.37 -35.71 -27.67
C ASP A 382 15.09 -35.28 -26.21
N LEU A 383 13.83 -35.02 -25.87
CA LEU A 383 13.41 -34.71 -24.49
C LEU A 383 13.58 -35.90 -23.54
N SER A 384 13.98 -37.08 -24.06
CA SER A 384 14.18 -38.33 -23.33
C SER A 384 15.47 -38.40 -22.46
N VAL A 385 16.38 -37.43 -22.53
CA VAL A 385 17.67 -37.54 -21.82
C VAL A 385 17.57 -37.14 -20.33
N ALA A 386 16.87 -37.97 -19.55
CA ALA A 386 17.01 -38.07 -18.10
C ALA A 386 16.44 -39.40 -17.55
N VAL A 387 16.75 -40.54 -18.17
CA VAL A 387 16.68 -41.84 -17.48
C VAL A 387 18.10 -42.41 -17.47
N ALA A 388 18.83 -42.10 -16.39
CA ALA A 388 20.07 -42.78 -16.10
C ALA A 388 19.76 -44.27 -15.90
N SER A 389 20.31 -45.08 -16.80
CA SER A 389 20.42 -46.52 -16.68
C SER A 389 21.20 -46.89 -15.43
N GLU A 390 20.55 -47.43 -14.41
CA GLU A 390 21.25 -48.24 -13.41
C GLU A 390 20.41 -49.49 -13.06
N ASN A 391 20.86 -50.60 -13.65
CA ASN A 391 20.92 -51.96 -13.13
C ASN A 391 19.73 -52.56 -12.36
N GLU A 392 19.22 -53.66 -12.94
CA GLU A 392 18.56 -54.76 -12.24
C GLU A 392 19.27 -55.12 -10.91
N PRO A 393 18.50 -55.63 -9.93
CA PRO A 393 18.67 -57.06 -9.69
C PRO A 393 17.37 -57.85 -9.58
N ALA A 394 17.50 -59.10 -10.01
CA ALA A 394 16.50 -60.13 -10.03
C ALA A 394 15.98 -60.57 -8.64
N ALA A 395 14.71 -60.98 -8.66
CA ALA A 395 14.09 -62.07 -7.88
C ALA A 395 14.06 -62.00 -6.34
N ALA A 396 12.87 -61.74 -5.78
CA ALA A 396 12.36 -62.52 -4.65
C ALA A 396 10.82 -62.42 -4.54
N LYS A 397 10.22 -63.51 -4.09
CA LYS A 397 8.81 -63.88 -4.17
C LYS A 397 7.94 -63.23 -3.09
N LYS A 398 6.63 -63.17 -3.39
CA LYS A 398 5.49 -63.07 -2.46
C LYS A 398 5.76 -63.68 -1.08
N GLN A 399 5.42 -62.96 0.00
CA GLN A 399 4.77 -63.53 1.18
C GLN A 399 4.02 -62.47 2.00
N LYS A 400 2.69 -62.63 2.05
CA LYS A 400 1.84 -62.12 3.14
C LYS A 400 2.18 -62.91 4.40
N LYS A 401 2.48 -62.24 5.52
CA LYS A 401 2.05 -62.67 6.86
C LYS A 401 2.16 -61.53 7.88
N SER A 402 1.09 -61.46 8.66
CA SER A 402 0.85 -60.75 9.92
C SER A 402 1.99 -60.80 10.93
N VAL A 403 2.08 -59.79 11.81
CA VAL A 403 2.01 -59.93 13.28
C VAL A 403 1.88 -58.52 13.91
N GLU A 404 1.03 -58.45 14.92
CA GLU A 404 0.68 -57.34 15.80
C GLU A 404 1.81 -56.89 16.74
N GLU A 405 1.57 -55.72 17.35
CA GLU A 405 2.03 -55.26 18.68
C GLU A 405 3.52 -54.93 18.90
N ASP A 406 3.80 -53.63 19.06
CA ASP A 406 4.19 -53.01 20.35
C ASP A 406 4.97 -51.71 20.13
N ILE A 407 4.31 -50.54 20.17
CA ILE A 407 4.93 -49.34 20.73
C ILE A 407 3.92 -48.62 21.62
N ILE A 408 4.30 -48.59 22.89
CA ILE A 408 3.66 -48.08 24.08
C ILE A 408 3.29 -46.60 23.97
N SER A 409 2.12 -46.30 24.54
CA SER A 409 1.56 -45.00 24.82
C SER A 409 2.55 -44.00 25.44
N ALA A 410 2.70 -42.84 24.79
CA ALA A 410 2.97 -41.58 25.47
C ALA A 410 1.91 -40.57 25.02
N SER A 411 0.76 -40.61 25.69
CA SER A 411 -0.26 -39.58 25.63
C SER A 411 0.24 -38.32 26.34
N GLN A 412 0.48 -37.25 25.59
CA GLN A 412 0.39 -35.86 26.05
C GLN A 412 -0.07 -34.94 24.90
N PRO A 413 -0.74 -33.81 25.21
CA PRO A 413 -2.10 -33.58 24.74
C PRO A 413 -2.19 -32.69 23.48
N ALA A 414 -2.94 -33.18 22.49
CA ALA A 414 -3.58 -32.34 21.50
C ALA A 414 -4.76 -31.60 22.14
N ASN A 415 -4.51 -30.52 22.89
CA ASN A 415 -5.58 -29.59 23.31
C ASN A 415 -5.11 -28.21 23.83
N VAL A 416 -4.15 -27.55 23.15
CA VAL A 416 -3.85 -26.12 23.40
C VAL A 416 -4.12 -25.23 22.18
N LEU A 417 -4.34 -25.80 21.00
CA LEU A 417 -4.57 -25.06 19.76
C LEU A 417 -6.00 -24.49 19.59
N SER A 418 -6.90 -24.70 20.55
CA SER A 418 -8.32 -24.27 20.46
C SER A 418 -8.66 -23.00 21.26
N SER A 419 -7.71 -22.33 21.94
CA SER A 419 -8.04 -21.25 22.89
C SER A 419 -7.43 -19.86 22.64
N LEU A 420 -6.80 -19.59 21.49
CA LEU A 420 -6.38 -18.21 21.18
C LEU A 420 -7.57 -17.37 20.72
N ARG A 421 -8.09 -16.53 21.61
CA ARG A 421 -9.15 -15.54 21.28
C ARG A 421 -8.73 -14.71 20.06
N PRO A 422 -9.62 -14.49 19.08
CA PRO A 422 -9.34 -13.60 17.95
C PRO A 422 -8.81 -12.23 18.42
N GLY A 423 -7.64 -11.83 17.90
CA GLY A 423 -7.00 -10.56 18.25
C GLY A 423 -5.97 -10.60 19.39
N CYS A 424 -5.68 -11.78 19.96
CA CYS A 424 -4.55 -11.96 20.87
C CYS A 424 -3.26 -12.40 20.13
N ALA A 425 -2.10 -11.97 20.63
CA ALA A 425 -0.80 -12.46 20.16
C ALA A 425 -0.55 -13.86 20.72
N ALA A 426 0.04 -14.75 19.91
CA ALA A 426 0.44 -16.08 20.33
C ALA A 426 1.75 -15.98 21.14
N VAL A 427 1.65 -16.05 22.46
CA VAL A 427 2.78 -16.07 23.40
C VAL A 427 2.99 -17.51 23.84
N LYS A 428 4.25 -17.95 23.94
CA LYS A 428 4.56 -19.34 24.29
C LYS A 428 3.95 -19.72 25.66
N PRO A 429 3.42 -20.95 25.81
CA PRO A 429 2.68 -21.34 27.02
C PRO A 429 3.42 -21.10 28.34
N GLU A 430 4.74 -21.26 28.38
CA GLU A 430 5.56 -21.09 29.58
C GLU A 430 5.60 -19.65 30.13
N PHE A 431 5.21 -18.65 29.32
CA PHE A 431 5.12 -17.25 29.75
C PHE A 431 3.70 -16.81 30.08
N LEU A 432 2.67 -17.63 29.80
CA LEU A 432 1.27 -17.24 30.01
C LEU A 432 0.88 -17.27 31.50
N VAL A 433 0.04 -16.32 31.89
CA VAL A 433 -0.52 -16.24 33.26
C VAL A 433 -2.04 -16.42 33.17
N HIS A 434 -2.57 -17.51 33.72
CA HIS A 434 -3.96 -17.92 33.54
C HIS A 434 -4.95 -17.34 34.59
N ASP A 435 -4.47 -16.87 35.76
CA ASP A 435 -5.31 -16.47 36.91
C ASP A 435 -5.04 -15.05 37.45
N HIS A 436 -4.75 -14.07 36.59
CA HIS A 436 -4.51 -12.70 37.07
C HIS A 436 -5.80 -11.86 37.12
N GLU A 437 -6.26 -11.53 38.33
CA GLU A 437 -7.23 -10.43 38.55
C GLU A 437 -6.51 -9.09 38.78
N GLN A 438 -6.83 -8.06 37.99
CA GLN A 438 -6.24 -6.73 38.14
C GLN A 438 -6.87 -5.94 39.31
N GLN A 439 -6.03 -5.30 40.14
CA GLN A 439 -6.48 -4.36 41.16
C GLN A 439 -6.01 -2.93 40.81
N LEU A 440 -6.93 -1.96 40.93
CA LEU A 440 -6.64 -0.55 40.68
C LEU A 440 -5.87 0.07 41.85
N ASP A 441 -4.64 0.55 41.60
CA ASP A 441 -3.91 1.36 42.59
C ASP A 441 -4.50 2.78 42.67
N LYS A 442 -5.19 3.06 43.78
CA LYS A 442 -5.91 4.32 44.02
C LYS A 442 -5.00 5.44 44.54
N ASN A 443 -3.73 5.17 44.85
CA ASN A 443 -2.87 6.12 45.54
C ASN A 443 -2.55 7.36 44.69
N TYR A 444 -2.46 7.19 43.37
CA TYR A 444 -2.02 8.24 42.43
C TYR A 444 -3.16 8.92 41.65
N LEU A 445 -4.42 8.69 42.05
CA LEU A 445 -5.60 9.33 41.47
C LEU A 445 -5.91 10.67 42.16
N SER A 446 -6.37 11.66 41.39
CA SER A 446 -6.88 12.91 41.95
C SER A 446 -8.14 12.68 42.79
N GLN A 447 -8.37 13.49 43.82
CA GLN A 447 -9.54 13.38 44.69
C GLN A 447 -10.85 13.43 43.91
N ALA A 448 -10.98 14.37 42.95
CA ALA A 448 -12.15 14.45 42.07
C ALA A 448 -12.41 13.17 41.23
N SER A 449 -11.36 12.39 40.93
CA SER A 449 -11.54 11.10 40.25
C SER A 449 -12.01 10.01 41.23
N LYS A 450 -11.58 10.07 42.49
CA LYS A 450 -12.01 9.17 43.57
C LYS A 450 -13.48 9.42 43.93
N ASP A 451 -13.88 10.68 44.06
CA ASP A 451 -15.24 11.08 44.46
C ASP A 451 -16.28 10.68 43.41
N LYS A 452 -15.94 10.85 42.12
CA LYS A 452 -16.82 10.46 41.02
C LYS A 452 -17.03 8.95 40.90
N MET A 453 -16.04 8.16 41.32
CA MET A 453 -16.19 6.70 41.40
C MET A 453 -17.16 6.29 42.50
N MET A 454 -17.29 7.08 43.57
CA MET A 454 -18.28 6.85 44.62
C MET A 454 -19.69 7.25 44.16
N GLU A 455 -19.86 8.37 43.45
CA GLU A 455 -21.17 8.79 42.88
C GLU A 455 -21.73 7.81 41.84
N ASP A 456 -20.90 7.30 40.92
CA ASP A 456 -21.36 6.34 39.91
C ASP A 456 -21.71 4.96 40.52
N SER A 457 -21.20 4.65 41.72
CA SER A 457 -21.53 3.43 42.45
C SER A 457 -22.81 3.52 43.28
N SER A 458 -23.21 4.72 43.74
CA SER A 458 -24.48 4.94 44.42
C SER A 458 -25.67 5.02 43.45
N ALA A 459 -25.47 5.54 42.24
CA ALA A 459 -26.51 5.61 41.21
C ALA A 459 -26.97 4.23 40.67
N ALA A 460 -26.16 3.18 40.86
CA ALA A 460 -26.49 1.81 40.45
C ALA A 460 -27.49 1.10 41.39
N VAL A 461 -27.82 1.70 42.55
CA VAL A 461 -28.75 1.13 43.54
C VAL A 461 -30.17 1.70 43.39
N GLU A 462 -30.37 2.85 42.73
CA GLU A 462 -31.67 3.54 42.72
C GLU A 462 -32.51 3.46 41.44
N SER A 463 -32.03 2.89 40.33
CA SER A 463 -32.83 2.81 39.10
C SER A 463 -33.64 1.51 39.00
N GLY A 464 -34.62 1.37 39.89
CA GLY A 464 -35.66 0.36 39.85
C GLY A 464 -37.05 0.99 39.93
N ASN A 465 -37.43 1.87 38.99
CA ASN A 465 -38.84 2.13 38.67
C ASN A 465 -39.04 3.05 37.45
N SER A 466 -39.98 2.64 36.56
CA SER A 466 -40.85 3.42 35.65
C SER A 466 -40.21 4.54 34.78
N SER A 467 -40.52 4.79 33.50
CA SER A 467 -41.65 4.51 32.63
C SER A 467 -41.32 5.05 31.22
N ASN A 468 -42.12 4.64 30.23
CA ASN A 468 -42.27 5.23 28.88
C ASN A 468 -41.37 4.69 27.75
N ALA A 469 -41.69 3.47 27.33
CA ALA A 469 -41.71 3.13 25.90
C ALA A 469 -43.17 2.82 25.50
N LYS A 470 -43.73 3.61 24.57
CA LYS A 470 -45.02 3.32 23.93
C LYS A 470 -44.83 3.39 22.42
N ARG A 471 -45.33 2.33 21.76
CA ARG A 471 -45.60 2.13 20.31
C ARG A 471 -44.40 1.66 19.50
N LYS A 472 -44.49 0.66 18.61
CA LYS A 472 -45.56 -0.26 18.18
C LYS A 472 -44.86 -1.26 17.24
N ALA A 473 -45.11 -2.55 17.35
CA ALA A 473 -45.11 -3.49 16.22
C ALA A 473 -45.85 -4.77 16.66
N ASP A 474 -46.84 -5.12 15.84
CA ASP A 474 -47.76 -6.24 15.98
C ASP A 474 -47.10 -7.56 15.53
N ASN A 475 -47.08 -8.58 16.39
CA ASN A 475 -47.62 -9.93 16.15
C ASN A 475 -47.20 -10.88 17.29
N PRO A 476 -48.14 -11.63 17.91
CA PRO A 476 -47.84 -12.62 18.92
C PRO A 476 -47.87 -14.03 18.30
N GLU A 477 -46.73 -14.68 18.19
CA GLU A 477 -46.66 -16.15 18.28
C GLU A 477 -45.20 -16.54 18.54
N ASP A 478 -45.05 -17.55 19.41
CA ASP A 478 -43.81 -18.18 19.87
C ASP A 478 -43.05 -17.50 21.03
N ALA A 479 -43.67 -17.59 22.19
CA ALA A 479 -42.96 -17.70 23.46
C ALA A 479 -42.70 -19.18 23.78
N VAL A 480 -41.43 -19.64 23.77
CA VAL A 480 -40.99 -20.76 24.62
C VAL A 480 -39.53 -20.57 25.07
N SER A 481 -39.40 -20.33 26.38
CA SER A 481 -38.31 -20.60 27.35
C SER A 481 -36.84 -20.46 26.93
N GLU A 482 -36.11 -19.61 27.67
CA GLU A 482 -34.85 -20.05 28.26
C GLU A 482 -34.53 -19.31 29.57
N VAL A 483 -34.01 -20.09 30.50
CA VAL A 483 -33.75 -19.79 31.92
C VAL A 483 -32.63 -18.75 32.06
N LEU A 484 -32.85 -17.73 32.90
CA LEU A 484 -31.85 -16.73 33.29
C LEU A 484 -30.80 -17.30 34.26
N PRO A 485 -29.49 -17.08 34.05
CA PRO A 485 -28.48 -17.18 35.11
C PRO A 485 -28.09 -15.81 35.70
N GLU A 486 -27.62 -15.90 36.94
CA GLU A 486 -27.34 -14.90 37.96
C GLU A 486 -26.53 -13.63 37.60
N HIS A 487 -26.91 -12.56 38.31
CA HIS A 487 -26.19 -11.33 38.66
C HIS A 487 -24.76 -11.11 38.11
N GLN A 488 -24.64 -10.42 36.97
CA GLN A 488 -23.42 -9.67 36.64
C GLN A 488 -23.46 -8.25 37.23
N LYS A 489 -22.62 -7.98 38.24
CA LYS A 489 -22.30 -6.61 38.69
C LYS A 489 -21.79 -5.80 37.49
N LYS A 490 -22.52 -4.75 37.08
CA LYS A 490 -22.09 -3.84 36.00
C LYS A 490 -20.77 -3.16 36.36
N LYS A 491 -19.69 -3.51 35.64
CA LYS A 491 -18.38 -2.84 35.72
C LYS A 491 -18.51 -1.36 35.31
N ILE A 492 -18.08 -0.44 36.18
CA ILE A 492 -18.07 1.02 35.96
C ILE A 492 -17.07 1.37 34.85
N LYS A 493 -17.52 2.06 33.78
CA LYS A 493 -16.71 2.46 32.63
C LYS A 493 -16.25 3.91 32.74
N LEU A 494 -15.03 4.16 33.19
CA LEU A 494 -14.40 5.49 33.09
C LEU A 494 -14.06 5.79 31.61
N LYS A 495 -14.84 6.66 30.96
CA LYS A 495 -14.58 7.11 29.59
C LYS A 495 -13.36 8.04 29.58
N GLY A 496 -12.31 7.70 28.81
CA GLY A 496 -11.16 8.58 28.56
C GLY A 496 -11.61 9.97 28.07
N ARG A 497 -11.44 10.99 28.92
CA ARG A 497 -11.77 12.38 28.62
C ARG A 497 -10.47 13.18 28.52
N ASN A 498 -10.24 13.80 27.36
CA ASN A 498 -9.33 14.94 27.20
C ASN A 498 -9.82 16.21 27.95
N LYS A 499 -10.97 16.13 28.63
CA LYS A 499 -11.55 17.24 29.39
C LYS A 499 -11.13 17.06 30.85
N GLN A 500 -10.29 17.97 31.35
CA GLN A 500 -9.87 18.11 32.76
C GLN A 500 -8.84 17.08 33.26
N ARG A 501 -7.67 17.02 32.62
CA ARG A 501 -6.50 16.33 33.21
C ARG A 501 -5.93 17.16 34.36
N PRO A 502 -5.63 16.56 35.52
CA PRO A 502 -4.94 17.27 36.59
C PRO A 502 -3.54 17.70 36.12
N VAL A 503 -3.07 18.82 36.65
CA VAL A 503 -1.69 19.25 36.44
C VAL A 503 -0.78 18.23 37.12
N THR A 504 0.09 17.57 36.35
CA THR A 504 0.94 16.46 36.82
C THR A 504 1.77 16.82 38.04
N PHE A 505 2.32 18.03 38.04
CA PHE A 505 3.03 18.63 39.17
C PHE A 505 2.88 20.15 39.12
N LYS A 506 2.72 20.79 40.28
CA LYS A 506 2.70 22.25 40.40
C LYS A 506 4.04 22.73 40.94
N THR A 507 4.53 23.84 40.41
CA THR A 507 5.73 24.53 40.90
C THR A 507 5.36 25.97 41.21
N ASN A 508 5.67 26.44 42.41
CA ASN A 508 5.55 27.84 42.76
C ASN A 508 6.68 28.64 42.07
N ASP A 509 6.37 29.78 41.45
CA ASP A 509 7.41 30.60 40.82
C ASP A 509 8.36 31.20 41.87
N ALA A 510 7.89 31.46 43.09
CA ALA A 510 8.71 31.97 44.18
C ALA A 510 9.79 30.97 44.65
N GLU A 511 9.58 29.67 44.43
CA GLU A 511 10.53 28.60 44.79
C GLU A 511 11.60 28.38 43.71
N LYS A 512 11.45 28.98 42.52
CA LYS A 512 12.41 28.86 41.43
C LYS A 512 13.47 29.93 41.55
N MET A 513 14.72 29.57 41.30
CA MET A 513 15.79 30.53 41.22
C MET A 513 15.63 31.45 40.00
N CYS A 514 15.92 32.73 40.20
CA CYS A 514 15.88 33.71 39.12
C CYS A 514 16.88 33.35 38.00
N PRO A 515 16.47 33.35 36.72
CA PRO A 515 17.35 33.02 35.60
C PRO A 515 18.57 33.92 35.46
N ALA A 516 18.49 35.20 35.85
CA ALA A 516 19.64 36.10 35.83
C ALA A 516 20.67 35.69 36.88
N ILE A 517 20.22 35.42 38.11
CA ILE A 517 21.10 34.96 39.20
C ILE A 517 21.72 33.59 38.87
N LEU A 518 20.95 32.68 38.25
CA LEU A 518 21.49 31.39 37.77
C LEU A 518 22.59 31.53 36.72
N LYS A 519 22.58 32.63 35.96
CA LYS A 519 23.62 32.99 34.98
C LYS A 519 24.72 33.86 35.56
N GLU A 520 24.67 34.16 36.86
CA GLU A 520 25.58 35.08 37.53
C GLU A 520 25.48 36.53 36.98
N GLU A 521 24.28 36.91 36.51
CA GLU A 521 23.94 38.24 35.98
C GLU A 521 23.03 39.03 36.95
N GLU A 522 23.04 40.36 36.85
CA GLU A 522 22.13 41.22 37.62
C GLU A 522 20.68 41.11 37.14
N CYS A 523 19.74 40.92 38.08
CA CYS A 523 18.32 40.82 37.77
C CYS A 523 17.69 42.20 37.48
N LYS A 524 17.28 42.41 36.23
CA LYS A 524 16.60 43.64 35.77
C LYS A 524 15.29 43.98 36.50
N PHE A 525 14.68 43.01 37.19
CA PHE A 525 13.43 43.21 37.94
C PHE A 525 13.64 43.49 39.43
N GLY A 526 14.87 43.32 39.95
CA GLY A 526 15.22 43.54 41.36
C GLY A 526 14.21 42.91 42.32
N GLN A 527 13.70 43.69 43.27
CA GLN A 527 12.74 43.25 44.29
C GLN A 527 11.33 42.94 43.73
N LYS A 528 11.01 43.35 42.50
CA LYS A 528 9.73 43.01 41.82
C LYS A 528 9.81 41.66 41.09
N CYS A 529 10.95 40.96 41.18
CA CYS A 529 11.11 39.65 40.58
C CYS A 529 10.21 38.63 41.27
N LYS A 530 9.50 37.81 40.49
CA LYS A 530 8.65 36.74 40.99
C LYS A 530 9.39 35.45 41.37
N PHE A 531 10.72 35.43 41.21
CA PHE A 531 11.60 34.28 41.41
C PHE A 531 12.53 34.53 42.61
N CYS A 532 13.02 33.47 43.25
CA CYS A 532 13.94 33.55 44.37
C CYS A 532 15.29 34.15 43.95
N HIS A 533 15.83 35.06 44.77
CA HIS A 533 17.18 35.63 44.63
C HIS A 533 18.17 35.13 45.70
N ASN A 534 17.70 34.45 46.75
CA ASN A 534 18.54 33.95 47.84
C ASN A 534 19.03 32.53 47.53
N ILE A 535 20.32 32.39 47.22
CA ILE A 535 20.94 31.11 46.86
C ILE A 535 20.91 30.12 48.03
N SER A 536 21.27 30.55 49.24
CA SER A 536 21.31 29.67 50.42
C SER A 536 19.93 29.09 50.74
N LEU A 537 18.90 29.95 50.77
CA LEU A 537 17.51 29.52 50.99
C LEU A 537 17.02 28.56 49.91
N PHE A 538 17.42 28.79 48.66
CA PHE A 538 17.08 27.88 47.56
C PHE A 538 17.77 26.51 47.74
N MET A 539 19.06 26.49 48.12
CA MET A 539 19.82 25.25 48.31
C MET A 539 19.33 24.42 49.49
N GLU A 540 18.86 25.05 50.56
CA GLU A 540 18.22 24.36 51.70
C GLU A 540 16.91 23.67 51.31
N ASN A 541 16.11 24.31 50.44
CA ASN A 541 14.83 23.77 49.98
C ASN A 541 14.95 22.84 48.75
N LYS A 542 16.11 22.83 48.10
CA LYS A 542 16.35 22.00 46.91
C LYS A 542 16.41 20.53 47.31
N PRO A 543 15.62 19.64 46.67
CA PRO A 543 15.74 18.21 46.90
C PRO A 543 17.16 17.71 46.57
N LYS A 544 17.60 16.67 47.30
CA LYS A 544 18.90 16.04 47.07
C LYS A 544 19.11 15.65 45.60
N ASP A 545 20.36 15.70 45.18
CA ASP A 545 20.76 15.30 43.83
C ASP A 545 20.48 13.82 43.59
N LEU A 546 20.10 13.52 42.35
CA LEU A 546 19.65 12.21 41.91
C LEU A 546 20.81 11.25 41.64
N SER A 547 21.95 11.79 41.20
CA SER A 547 23.19 11.07 40.93
C SER A 547 24.38 12.02 41.03
N ALA A 548 25.57 11.45 41.22
CA ALA A 548 26.83 12.18 41.24
C ALA A 548 27.28 12.64 39.84
N GLU A 549 26.80 12.02 38.76
CA GLU A 549 27.15 12.41 37.38
C GLU A 549 26.04 13.23 36.71
N CYS A 550 26.43 14.34 36.07
CA CYS A 550 25.55 15.21 35.30
C CYS A 550 25.77 15.02 33.80
N HIS A 551 24.73 14.53 33.12
CA HIS A 551 24.74 14.34 31.67
C HIS A 551 25.07 15.64 30.91
N ASN A 552 24.47 16.77 31.30
CA ASN A 552 24.69 18.06 30.64
C ASN A 552 26.14 18.55 30.79
N PHE A 553 26.75 18.39 31.97
CA PHE A 553 28.14 18.78 32.18
C PHE A 553 29.11 17.86 31.42
N LYS A 554 28.88 16.55 31.46
CA LYS A 554 29.69 15.55 30.74
C LYS A 554 29.64 15.75 29.22
N THR A 555 28.49 16.18 28.70
CA THR A 555 28.28 16.34 27.25
C THR A 555 28.74 17.72 26.75
N PHE A 556 28.52 18.79 27.51
CA PHE A 556 28.74 20.16 27.03
C PHE A 556 29.84 20.91 27.78
N GLY A 557 30.48 20.32 28.78
CA GLY A 557 31.50 20.97 29.60
C GLY A 557 30.95 22.04 30.56
N LYS A 558 29.68 22.44 30.44
CA LYS A 558 28.99 23.34 31.38
C LYS A 558 27.51 23.00 31.45
N CYS A 559 26.95 22.94 32.65
CA CYS A 559 25.52 22.73 32.84
C CYS A 559 24.79 24.08 32.88
N PRO A 560 23.81 24.36 32.00
CA PRO A 560 23.13 25.67 31.98
C PRO A 560 22.24 25.93 33.21
N TYR A 561 21.97 24.89 34.02
CA TYR A 561 21.14 24.99 35.21
C TYR A 561 21.94 25.19 36.50
N GLY A 562 23.28 25.15 36.44
CA GLY A 562 24.15 25.42 37.59
C GLY A 562 23.71 24.70 38.87
N PHE A 563 23.64 25.43 39.98
CA PHE A 563 23.24 24.87 41.29
C PHE A 563 21.78 24.43 41.37
N ALA A 564 20.91 24.87 40.44
CA ALA A 564 19.53 24.37 40.34
C ALA A 564 19.42 22.97 39.69
N CYS A 565 20.51 22.47 39.08
CA CYS A 565 20.57 21.13 38.51
C CYS A 565 20.36 20.04 39.59
N ARG A 566 19.60 18.99 39.28
CA ARG A 566 19.40 17.80 40.12
C ARG A 566 20.56 16.80 40.07
N TYR A 567 21.66 17.20 39.46
CA TYR A 567 22.92 16.47 39.30
C TYR A 567 24.11 17.42 39.55
N ALA A 568 23.89 18.46 40.37
CA ALA A 568 24.81 19.57 40.57
C ALA A 568 26.16 19.17 41.20
N MET A 569 26.20 18.10 42.01
CA MET A 569 27.40 17.64 42.73
C MET A 569 28.68 17.57 41.88
N GLN A 570 28.58 17.21 40.61
CA GLN A 570 29.75 17.09 39.73
C GLN A 570 30.36 18.44 39.30
N HIS A 571 29.52 19.47 39.22
CA HIS A 571 29.83 20.69 38.48
C HIS A 571 29.50 21.98 39.26
N ILE A 572 29.39 21.87 40.58
CA ILE A 572 29.20 23.00 41.48
C ILE A 572 30.30 23.00 42.54
N SER A 573 30.91 24.17 42.70
CA SER A 573 31.95 24.44 43.67
C SER A 573 31.36 24.78 45.04
N SER A 574 32.21 24.83 46.08
CA SER A 574 31.79 25.08 47.47
C SER A 574 31.13 26.45 47.69
N ASP A 575 31.34 27.42 46.80
CA ASP A 575 30.70 28.74 46.79
C ASP A 575 29.48 28.82 45.86
N PHE A 576 28.92 27.67 45.47
CA PHE A 576 27.76 27.52 44.59
C PHE A 576 27.96 28.02 43.15
N LYS A 577 29.20 28.20 42.69
CA LYS A 577 29.49 28.57 41.30
C LYS A 577 29.55 27.38 40.36
N ASN A 578 29.16 27.62 39.12
CA ASN A 578 29.09 26.61 38.06
C ASN A 578 30.46 26.35 37.43
N ILE A 579 30.99 25.15 37.67
CA ILE A 579 32.28 24.69 37.13
C ILE A 579 32.12 24.49 35.62
N THR A 580 33.14 24.91 34.86
CA THR A 580 33.17 24.80 33.41
C THR A 580 34.43 24.05 32.98
N ASN A 581 34.28 22.96 32.22
CA ASN A 581 35.35 22.39 31.42
C ASN A 581 35.48 23.23 30.15
N GLN A 582 36.48 24.13 30.16
CA GLN A 582 36.65 25.16 29.15
C GLN A 582 36.80 24.61 27.73
N GLU A 583 37.64 23.58 27.54
CA GLU A 583 37.89 22.97 26.22
C GLU A 583 36.61 22.38 25.62
N LEU A 584 35.89 21.57 26.41
CA LEU A 584 34.66 20.94 25.94
C LEU A 584 33.54 21.98 25.74
N PHE A 585 33.47 22.98 26.61
CA PHE A 585 32.46 24.03 26.53
C PHE A 585 32.64 24.92 25.29
N GLU A 586 33.87 25.33 24.98
CA GLU A 586 34.15 26.12 23.77
C GLU A 586 33.84 25.32 22.50
N LYS A 587 34.27 24.06 22.45
CA LYS A 587 34.00 23.15 21.33
C LYS A 587 32.49 22.98 21.07
N MET A 588 31.71 22.74 22.12
CA MET A 588 30.28 22.48 21.99
C MET A 588 29.46 23.77 21.81
N THR A 589 29.89 24.90 22.37
CA THR A 589 29.24 26.20 22.18
C THR A 589 29.37 26.71 20.74
N ALA A 590 30.48 26.42 20.07
CA ALA A 590 30.66 26.72 18.65
C ALA A 590 29.70 25.91 17.75
N GLN A 591 29.19 24.77 18.22
CA GLN A 591 28.27 23.92 17.47
C GLN A 591 26.82 24.25 17.84
N ARG A 592 26.08 24.87 16.92
CA ARG A 592 24.65 25.13 17.13
C ARG A 592 23.87 23.82 17.06
N GLN A 593 23.48 23.29 18.22
CA GLN A 593 22.82 21.98 18.30
C GLN A 593 21.32 22.01 18.04
N VAL A 594 20.65 23.11 18.39
CA VAL A 594 19.20 23.27 18.27
C VAL A 594 18.85 24.53 17.49
N TYR A 595 17.99 24.37 16.48
CA TYR A 595 17.46 25.44 15.63
C TYR A 595 16.01 25.78 16.01
N ASN A 596 15.47 26.85 15.40
CA ASN A 596 14.08 27.26 15.49
C ASN A 596 13.62 27.68 16.90
N VAL A 597 14.54 28.16 17.73
CA VAL A 597 14.21 28.80 19.00
C VAL A 597 13.61 30.16 18.71
N LEU A 598 12.38 30.42 19.20
CA LEU A 598 11.70 31.71 19.03
C LEU A 598 12.53 32.84 19.64
N ASP A 599 12.99 33.75 18.78
CA ASP A 599 13.70 34.94 19.20
C ASP A 599 12.75 35.98 19.82
N LYS A 600 13.28 36.81 20.72
CA LYS A 600 12.48 37.78 21.49
C LYS A 600 11.94 38.90 20.61
N ASP A 601 12.63 39.26 19.55
CA ASP A 601 12.24 40.36 18.67
C ASP A 601 11.08 39.95 17.78
N LEU A 602 11.12 38.75 17.21
CA LEU A 602 10.03 38.12 16.49
C LEU A 602 8.81 37.93 17.39
N GLN A 603 9.01 37.46 18.63
CA GLN A 603 7.91 37.36 19.59
C GLN A 603 7.21 38.71 19.78
N HIS A 604 7.98 39.81 19.91
CA HIS A 604 7.42 41.15 20.01
C HIS A 604 6.71 41.60 18.72
N LEU A 605 7.28 41.33 17.54
CA LEU A 605 6.67 41.65 16.25
C LEU A 605 5.30 40.97 16.08
N LEU A 606 5.21 39.68 16.45
CA LEU A 606 3.97 38.91 16.39
C LEU A 606 2.94 39.44 17.39
N TRP A 607 3.33 39.70 18.64
CA TRP A 607 2.44 40.28 19.66
C TRP A 607 1.90 41.65 19.29
N LYS A 608 2.73 42.49 18.68
CA LYS A 608 2.34 43.83 18.22
C LYS A 608 1.66 43.81 16.85
N LYS A 609 1.50 42.63 16.22
CA LYS A 609 0.95 42.46 14.86
C LYS A 609 1.68 43.33 13.81
N LYS A 610 2.99 43.48 13.96
CA LYS A 610 3.87 44.28 13.09
C LYS A 610 4.68 43.44 12.09
N TYR A 611 4.50 42.12 12.10
CA TYR A 611 5.14 41.26 11.11
C TYR A 611 4.53 41.51 9.73
N ASP A 612 5.36 41.59 8.70
CA ASP A 612 4.92 41.87 7.33
C ASP A 612 4.30 40.62 6.68
N PHE A 613 2.99 40.68 6.45
CA PHE A 613 2.22 39.64 5.76
C PHE A 613 1.70 40.10 4.39
N THR A 614 2.31 41.13 3.78
CA THR A 614 1.87 41.69 2.51
C THR A 614 1.78 40.63 1.42
N LYS A 615 2.80 39.75 1.30
CA LYS A 615 2.81 38.61 0.35
C LYS A 615 1.61 37.68 0.55
N SER A 616 1.39 37.20 1.78
CA SER A 616 0.23 36.33 2.08
C SER A 616 -1.11 37.02 1.84
N ASN A 617 -1.24 38.30 2.23
CA ASN A 617 -2.48 39.06 2.10
C ASN A 617 -2.85 39.28 0.63
N GLN A 618 -1.87 39.59 -0.23
CA GLN A 618 -2.09 39.75 -1.67
C GLN A 618 -2.58 38.46 -2.32
N ILE A 619 -1.92 37.33 -2.05
CA ILE A 619 -2.30 36.00 -2.58
C ILE A 619 -3.72 35.61 -2.15
N VAL A 620 -4.04 35.81 -0.87
CA VAL A 620 -5.36 35.44 -0.34
C VAL A 620 -6.45 36.35 -0.93
N ASN A 621 -6.17 37.65 -1.11
CA ASN A 621 -7.12 38.60 -1.69
C ASN A 621 -7.36 38.35 -3.19
N SER A 622 -6.31 38.12 -3.98
CA SER A 622 -6.46 37.82 -5.41
C SER A 622 -7.31 36.56 -5.61
N TYR A 623 -7.05 35.52 -4.82
CA TYR A 623 -7.81 34.28 -4.87
C TYR A 623 -9.30 34.46 -4.50
N TYR A 624 -9.60 35.23 -3.44
CA TYR A 624 -10.99 35.53 -3.08
C TYR A 624 -11.73 36.33 -4.17
N ASN A 625 -11.02 37.18 -4.93
CA ASN A 625 -11.59 37.92 -6.04
C ASN A 625 -11.88 37.01 -7.25
N GLU A 626 -10.95 36.12 -7.63
CA GLU A 626 -11.17 35.11 -8.68
C GLU A 626 -12.38 34.21 -8.37
N MET A 627 -12.53 33.78 -7.11
CA MET A 627 -13.69 32.99 -6.69
C MET A 627 -15.02 33.76 -6.76
N ARG A 628 -15.01 35.09 -6.66
CA ARG A 628 -16.22 35.91 -6.81
C ARG A 628 -16.62 35.98 -8.29
N GLN A 629 -15.65 36.23 -9.17
CA GLN A 629 -15.86 36.28 -10.62
C GLN A 629 -16.42 34.95 -11.15
N GLN A 630 -15.86 33.81 -10.76
CA GLN A 630 -16.36 32.48 -11.18
C GLN A 630 -17.81 32.20 -10.74
N LYS A 631 -18.24 32.76 -9.60
CA LYS A 631 -19.63 32.63 -9.13
C LYS A 631 -20.59 33.55 -9.88
N GLU A 632 -20.11 34.71 -10.31
CA GLU A 632 -20.86 35.63 -11.15
C GLU A 632 -21.06 35.03 -12.55
N GLU A 633 -20.01 34.45 -13.15
CA GLU A 633 -20.09 33.74 -14.44
C GLU A 633 -20.98 32.49 -14.40
N GLN A 634 -21.02 31.75 -13.28
CA GLN A 634 -21.93 30.62 -13.11
C GLN A 634 -23.39 31.06 -13.01
N LYS A 635 -23.66 32.19 -12.34
CA LYS A 635 -25.00 32.76 -12.26
C LYS A 635 -25.49 33.23 -13.63
N GLU A 636 -24.66 33.90 -14.41
CA GLU A 636 -25.02 34.32 -15.76
C GLU A 636 -25.35 33.12 -16.66
N LYS A 637 -24.60 32.01 -16.56
CA LYS A 637 -24.87 30.77 -17.32
C LYS A 637 -26.13 30.03 -16.89
N GLU A 638 -26.51 30.11 -15.61
CA GLU A 638 -27.78 29.56 -15.12
C GLU A 638 -28.97 30.41 -15.58
N GLU A 639 -28.84 31.75 -15.56
CA GLU A 639 -29.86 32.67 -16.08
C GLU A 639 -30.03 32.55 -17.62
N THR A 640 -28.97 32.24 -18.38
CA THR A 640 -29.10 31.98 -19.83
C THR A 640 -29.80 30.66 -20.14
N LYS A 641 -29.71 29.66 -19.25
CA LYS A 641 -30.36 28.35 -19.42
C LYS A 641 -31.86 28.38 -19.12
N GLU A 642 -32.30 29.18 -18.14
CA GLU A 642 -33.73 29.37 -17.87
C GLU A 642 -34.46 30.18 -18.96
N GLY A 643 -33.72 30.99 -19.74
CA GLY A 643 -34.27 31.74 -20.88
C GLY A 643 -34.53 30.92 -22.14
N LEU A 644 -34.02 29.68 -22.24
CA LEU A 644 -34.09 28.85 -23.46
C LEU A 644 -35.27 27.85 -23.48
N GLU A 645 -36.03 27.71 -22.39
CA GLU A 645 -37.23 26.85 -22.36
C GLU A 645 -38.54 27.56 -22.74
N ASN A 646 -38.52 28.88 -22.97
CA ASN A 646 -39.70 29.64 -23.38
C ASN A 646 -39.42 30.56 -24.59
N GLY A 647 -39.67 30.08 -25.80
CA GLY A 647 -40.05 30.94 -26.94
C GLY A 647 -39.15 30.88 -28.18
N GLU A 648 -39.77 30.39 -29.25
CA GLU A 648 -39.58 30.59 -30.70
C GLU A 648 -38.27 31.16 -31.30
N ALA A 649 -37.83 30.46 -32.35
CA ALA A 649 -36.69 30.76 -33.20
C ALA A 649 -36.72 32.14 -33.85
N LYS A 650 -35.57 32.82 -33.81
CA LYS A 650 -35.10 33.74 -34.87
C LYS A 650 -33.61 33.53 -35.13
N LEU A 651 -33.29 33.17 -36.37
CA LEU A 651 -31.99 33.40 -37.00
C LEU A 651 -31.77 34.93 -37.08
N ASP A 652 -30.60 35.41 -36.63
CA ASP A 652 -29.66 36.11 -37.51
C ASP A 652 -28.40 36.65 -36.79
N SER A 653 -27.32 36.63 -37.57
CA SER A 653 -26.06 37.39 -37.46
C SER A 653 -24.95 36.87 -36.52
N GLU A 654 -23.95 36.30 -37.19
CA GLU A 654 -22.57 36.16 -36.75
C GLU A 654 -22.02 37.48 -36.19
N THR A 655 -21.37 37.42 -35.04
CA THR A 655 -20.39 38.43 -34.62
C THR A 655 -19.05 37.73 -34.40
N PRO A 656 -17.97 38.10 -35.11
CA PRO A 656 -16.66 37.49 -34.89
C PRO A 656 -16.11 37.91 -33.53
N ALA A 657 -15.61 36.96 -32.76
CA ALA A 657 -14.80 37.24 -31.59
C ALA A 657 -13.59 38.10 -32.01
N GLN A 658 -13.57 39.35 -31.56
CA GLN A 658 -12.41 40.23 -31.70
C GLN A 658 -11.29 39.68 -30.82
N ASN A 659 -10.22 39.16 -31.44
CA ASN A 659 -8.93 39.07 -30.77
C ASN A 659 -8.46 40.50 -30.46
N PRO A 660 -8.04 40.82 -29.24
CA PRO A 660 -7.46 42.13 -28.96
C PRO A 660 -6.14 42.25 -29.73
N VAL A 661 -6.12 43.14 -30.71
CA VAL A 661 -4.89 43.57 -31.38
C VAL A 661 -4.26 44.67 -30.52
N GLY A 662 -3.21 44.33 -29.81
CA GLY A 662 -2.41 45.23 -28.98
C GLY A 662 -0.96 44.73 -28.90
N CYS A 663 -0.03 45.63 -28.58
CA CYS A 663 1.38 45.25 -28.40
C CYS A 663 1.50 44.31 -27.19
N VAL A 664 1.94 43.08 -27.44
CA VAL A 664 2.35 42.12 -26.42
C VAL A 664 3.54 42.74 -25.67
N THR A 665 3.43 42.88 -24.36
CA THR A 665 4.56 43.31 -23.52
C THR A 665 5.42 42.09 -23.18
N ASP A 666 6.73 42.30 -22.95
CA ASP A 666 7.66 41.22 -22.54
C ASP A 666 7.16 40.45 -21.30
N GLU A 667 6.32 41.07 -20.47
CA GLU A 667 5.69 40.50 -19.28
C GLU A 667 4.55 39.49 -19.61
N GLU A 668 3.92 39.62 -20.78
CA GLU A 668 2.92 38.68 -21.31
C GLU A 668 3.56 37.53 -22.10
N GLU A 669 4.73 37.76 -22.70
CA GLU A 669 5.49 36.76 -23.46
C GLU A 669 6.42 35.90 -22.57
N ILE A 670 6.91 36.44 -21.46
CA ILE A 670 7.79 35.75 -20.51
C ILE A 670 7.14 35.69 -19.14
N LYS A 671 6.27 34.70 -18.92
CA LYS A 671 5.94 34.28 -17.54
C LYS A 671 7.23 33.78 -16.91
N LEU A 672 7.82 34.59 -16.02
CA LEU A 672 8.89 34.17 -15.13
C LEU A 672 8.45 32.85 -14.49
N ARG A 673 9.21 31.77 -14.74
CA ARG A 673 8.93 30.48 -14.13
C ARG A 673 8.90 30.68 -12.63
N THR A 674 7.86 30.17 -11.97
CA THR A 674 7.84 30.07 -10.52
C THR A 674 9.13 29.42 -10.06
N GLN A 675 9.79 30.03 -9.07
CA GLN A 675 11.04 29.52 -8.51
C GLN A 675 10.88 28.03 -8.19
N GLU A 676 11.80 27.20 -8.71
CA GLU A 676 11.76 25.77 -8.47
C GLU A 676 11.84 25.52 -6.97
N LYS A 677 10.85 24.80 -6.43
CA LYS A 677 10.79 24.48 -5.01
C LYS A 677 11.96 23.61 -4.60
N LYS A 678 12.42 23.76 -3.36
CA LYS A 678 13.37 22.83 -2.76
C LYS A 678 12.82 21.40 -2.88
N LEU A 679 13.51 20.56 -3.65
CA LEU A 679 13.12 19.16 -3.80
C LEU A 679 13.49 18.39 -2.53
N VAL A 680 12.49 17.81 -1.87
CA VAL A 680 12.69 16.82 -0.81
C VAL A 680 12.31 15.47 -1.38
N ASP A 681 13.27 14.57 -1.47
CA ASP A 681 12.99 13.18 -1.79
C ASP A 681 12.32 12.51 -0.58
N PHE A 682 11.09 12.06 -0.75
CA PHE A 682 10.36 11.28 0.26
C PHE A 682 10.43 9.76 -0.02
N SER A 683 11.04 9.36 -1.13
CA SER A 683 11.05 7.98 -1.61
C SER A 683 12.07 7.12 -0.88
N ASN A 684 11.70 5.88 -0.56
CA ASN A 684 12.50 4.91 0.17
C ASN A 684 13.04 5.42 1.53
N LYS A 685 12.30 6.33 2.19
CA LYS A 685 12.70 6.93 3.47
C LYS A 685 11.77 6.52 4.60
N LEU A 686 12.33 6.20 5.76
CA LEU A 686 11.57 5.90 6.97
C LEU A 686 11.05 7.21 7.60
N TYR A 687 9.74 7.42 7.49
CA TYR A 687 9.07 8.63 7.99
C TYR A 687 8.54 8.42 9.42
N LEU A 688 9.06 9.20 10.37
CA LEU A 688 8.53 9.21 11.73
C LEU A 688 7.21 9.99 11.80
N ALA A 689 6.09 9.27 11.95
CA ALA A 689 4.77 9.88 11.98
C ALA A 689 4.61 10.90 13.14
N PRO A 690 4.00 12.08 12.88
CA PRO A 690 3.80 13.08 13.91
C PRO A 690 2.73 12.62 14.90
N LEU A 691 3.11 12.49 16.17
CA LEU A 691 2.27 12.01 17.25
C LEU A 691 2.21 13.04 18.37
N THR A 692 1.03 13.61 18.60
CA THR A 692 0.83 14.59 19.69
C THR A 692 1.11 13.95 21.05
N THR A 693 1.93 14.59 21.86
CA THR A 693 2.45 14.25 23.19
C THR A 693 3.70 13.38 23.20
N VAL A 694 3.88 12.46 22.26
CA VAL A 694 5.08 11.59 22.25
C VAL A 694 6.12 12.00 21.22
N GLY A 695 5.75 12.68 20.13
CA GLY A 695 6.62 13.13 19.04
C GLY A 695 7.53 14.32 19.36
N ASN A 696 7.90 14.52 20.61
CA ASN A 696 8.77 15.62 21.07
C ASN A 696 10.23 15.42 20.62
N LEU A 697 11.05 16.48 20.72
CA LEU A 697 12.42 16.46 20.19
C LEU A 697 13.30 15.32 20.75
N PRO A 698 13.31 15.02 22.07
CA PRO A 698 14.02 13.85 22.61
C PRO A 698 13.62 12.52 21.95
N PHE A 699 12.32 12.28 21.74
CA PHE A 699 11.84 11.08 21.07
C PHE A 699 12.29 11.01 19.61
N ARG A 700 12.21 12.13 18.87
CA ARG A 700 12.64 12.15 17.46
C ARG A 700 14.14 11.90 17.31
N ARG A 701 14.96 12.43 18.23
CA ARG A 701 16.41 12.13 18.28
C ARG A 701 16.68 10.66 18.50
N LEU A 702 15.93 10.03 19.40
CA LEU A 702 16.03 8.59 19.61
C LEU A 702 15.67 7.81 18.33
N CYS A 703 14.57 8.18 17.66
CA CYS A 703 14.19 7.56 16.40
C CYS A 703 15.21 7.76 15.28
N LYS A 704 15.89 8.92 15.20
CA LYS A 704 17.01 9.14 14.27
C LYS A 704 18.13 8.12 14.48
N ARG A 705 18.48 7.81 15.74
CA ARG A 705 19.48 6.77 16.06
C ARG A 705 19.05 5.37 15.61
N PHE A 706 17.74 5.10 15.55
CA PHE A 706 17.16 3.86 15.03
C PHE A 706 16.89 3.88 13.51
N GLY A 707 17.39 4.89 12.78
CA GLY A 707 17.32 4.93 11.32
C GLY A 707 16.11 5.62 10.74
N ALA A 708 15.36 6.43 11.51
CA ALA A 708 14.37 7.33 10.92
C ALA A 708 15.09 8.30 9.97
N ASP A 709 14.66 8.38 8.71
CA ASP A 709 15.24 9.29 7.72
C ASP A 709 14.61 10.68 7.82
N ILE A 710 13.28 10.71 7.95
CA ILE A 710 12.45 11.93 8.00
C ILE A 710 11.80 12.06 9.37
N THR A 711 11.92 13.22 10.00
CA THR A 711 11.23 13.55 11.25
C THR A 711 10.23 14.68 11.06
N CYS A 712 9.11 14.61 11.78
CA CYS A 712 8.10 15.65 11.75
C CYS A 712 7.68 16.04 13.18
N GLY A 713 7.59 17.34 13.43
CA GLY A 713 7.17 17.89 14.71
C GLY A 713 5.72 17.53 15.06
N GLU A 714 5.36 17.72 16.33
CA GLU A 714 3.98 17.56 16.76
C GLU A 714 3.06 18.61 16.11
N MET A 715 1.76 18.33 16.09
CA MET A 715 0.73 19.25 15.60
C MET A 715 0.77 20.59 16.35
N ALA A 716 1.09 21.66 15.62
CA ALA A 716 1.10 23.04 16.11
C ALA A 716 -0.10 23.85 15.58
N MET A 717 -0.73 24.66 16.43
CA MET A 717 -1.87 25.52 16.08
C MET A 717 -1.40 26.79 15.37
N ALA A 718 -1.82 26.98 14.11
CA ALA A 718 -1.40 28.12 13.29
C ALA A 718 -1.68 29.48 13.96
N THR A 719 -2.83 29.63 14.61
CA THR A 719 -3.19 30.86 15.32
C THR A 719 -2.28 31.15 16.52
N ASN A 720 -1.85 30.12 17.25
CA ASN A 720 -0.99 30.26 18.42
C ASN A 720 0.45 30.59 18.00
N LEU A 721 0.89 30.05 16.86
CA LEU A 721 2.17 30.40 16.23
C LEU A 721 2.21 31.88 15.84
N LEU A 722 1.17 32.36 15.15
CA LEU A 722 1.01 33.78 14.79
C LEU A 722 0.90 34.71 16.02
N GLN A 723 0.49 34.18 17.17
CA GLN A 723 0.46 34.89 18.45
C GLN A 723 1.78 34.80 19.23
N GLY A 724 2.84 34.18 18.69
CA GLY A 724 4.13 34.06 19.38
C GLY A 724 4.07 33.24 20.68
N GLN A 725 3.13 32.29 20.78
CA GLN A 725 2.95 31.48 21.99
C GLN A 725 4.10 30.49 22.16
N MET A 726 4.90 30.64 23.22
CA MET A 726 6.13 29.87 23.42
C MET A 726 5.92 28.35 23.47
N SER A 727 4.81 27.89 24.05
CA SER A 727 4.51 26.45 24.12
C SER A 727 4.28 25.83 22.75
N GLU A 728 3.77 26.61 21.80
CA GLU A 728 3.54 26.17 20.43
C GLU A 728 4.83 26.20 19.61
N TRP A 729 5.62 27.27 19.77
CA TRP A 729 6.93 27.40 19.13
C TRP A 729 7.94 26.34 19.59
N ALA A 730 7.79 25.79 20.80
CA ALA A 730 8.61 24.68 21.26
C ALA A 730 8.50 23.42 20.40
N LEU A 731 7.35 23.22 19.71
CA LEU A 731 7.09 22.09 18.82
C LEU A 731 7.88 22.17 17.51
N LEU A 732 8.36 23.37 17.16
CA LEU A 732 9.07 23.68 15.91
C LEU A 732 10.58 23.47 15.99
N LYS A 733 11.10 23.19 17.19
CA LYS A 733 12.54 23.02 17.43
C LYS A 733 13.09 21.82 16.67
N ARG A 734 14.22 22.02 15.99
CA ARG A 734 14.98 21.02 15.23
C ARG A 734 16.33 20.78 15.90
N HIS A 735 16.76 19.52 16.01
CA HIS A 735 18.13 19.16 16.38
C HIS A 735 18.98 18.98 15.12
N HIS A 736 20.27 19.31 15.18
CA HIS A 736 21.18 19.25 14.03
C HIS A 736 21.34 17.84 13.41
N THR A 737 20.99 16.78 14.14
CA THR A 737 21.02 15.38 13.65
C THR A 737 19.76 15.00 12.85
N GLU A 738 18.76 15.87 12.74
CA GLU A 738 17.58 15.61 11.91
C GLU A 738 17.90 16.03 10.46
N ASP A 739 18.06 15.06 9.55
CA ASP A 739 18.45 15.31 8.15
C ASP A 739 17.36 16.03 7.35
N ILE A 740 16.13 15.50 7.41
CA ILE A 740 14.93 16.09 6.81
C ILE A 740 13.90 16.29 7.93
N PHE A 741 13.58 17.56 8.22
CA PHE A 741 12.67 17.95 9.29
C PHE A 741 11.46 18.73 8.78
N GLY A 742 10.27 18.27 9.14
CA GLY A 742 9.01 18.95 8.85
C GLY A 742 8.27 19.46 10.08
N VAL A 743 7.41 20.46 9.85
CA VAL A 743 6.52 21.04 10.87
C VAL A 743 5.07 20.77 10.50
N GLN A 744 4.31 20.14 11.41
CA GLN A 744 2.88 19.92 11.22
C GLN A 744 2.05 21.05 11.82
N ILE A 745 1.24 21.74 11.00
CA ILE A 745 0.35 22.83 11.43
C ILE A 745 -1.14 22.46 11.34
N CYS A 746 -1.95 23.06 12.20
CA CYS A 746 -3.40 22.88 12.27
C CYS A 746 -4.12 24.23 12.24
N GLY A 747 -5.12 24.34 11.37
CA GLY A 747 -5.97 25.52 11.22
C GLY A 747 -7.08 25.30 10.21
N ALA A 748 -7.97 26.28 10.07
CA ALA A 748 -9.20 26.14 9.28
C ALA A 748 -9.41 27.21 8.22
N TYR A 749 -8.55 28.22 8.11
CA TYR A 749 -8.80 29.41 7.27
C TYR A 749 -7.60 29.72 6.37
N PRO A 750 -7.82 30.06 5.08
CA PRO A 750 -6.74 30.41 4.17
C PRO A 750 -5.84 31.55 4.69
N ASP A 751 -6.43 32.58 5.29
CA ASP A 751 -5.71 33.73 5.86
C ASP A 751 -4.69 33.30 6.93
N SER A 752 -5.14 32.59 7.98
CA SER A 752 -4.25 32.19 9.07
C SER A 752 -3.23 31.12 8.66
N MET A 753 -3.63 30.19 7.79
CA MET A 753 -2.74 29.12 7.31
C MET A 753 -1.65 29.66 6.38
N THR A 754 -1.99 30.57 5.47
CA THR A 754 -1.03 31.17 4.52
C THR A 754 -0.05 32.10 5.23
N ARG A 755 -0.53 32.96 6.16
CA ARG A 755 0.35 33.77 7.00
C ARG A 755 1.29 32.91 7.85
N CYS A 756 0.78 31.82 8.41
CA CYS A 756 1.63 30.89 9.17
C CYS A 756 2.68 30.23 8.26
N ALA A 757 2.32 29.83 7.05
CA ALA A 757 3.24 29.25 6.08
C ALA A 757 4.38 30.22 5.74
N GLN A 758 4.04 31.49 5.42
CA GLN A 758 5.01 32.55 5.17
C GLN A 758 5.97 32.75 6.37
N LEU A 759 5.40 32.90 7.57
CA LEU A 759 6.18 33.12 8.79
C LEU A 759 7.18 31.99 9.06
N LEU A 760 6.75 30.74 8.87
CA LEU A 760 7.60 29.58 9.14
C LEU A 760 8.75 29.50 8.14
N GLN A 761 8.46 29.60 6.84
CA GLN A 761 9.51 29.61 5.81
C GLN A 761 10.57 30.71 6.05
N GLU A 762 10.14 31.91 6.41
CA GLU A 762 11.04 33.06 6.53
C GLU A 762 11.90 33.02 7.81
N ARG A 763 11.42 32.36 8.87
CA ARG A 763 12.01 32.51 10.22
C ARG A 763 12.56 31.22 10.82
N ILE A 764 12.22 30.06 10.27
CA ILE A 764 12.69 28.77 10.79
C ILE A 764 13.39 27.94 9.72
N ASN A 765 14.33 27.12 10.17
CA ASN A 765 14.99 26.10 9.37
C ASN A 765 14.08 24.85 9.32
N VAL A 766 13.42 24.65 8.18
CA VAL A 766 12.46 23.57 7.95
C VAL A 766 12.55 23.10 6.49
N ASP A 767 12.38 21.80 6.27
CA ASP A 767 12.48 21.20 4.94
C ASP A 767 11.11 21.05 4.25
N PHE A 768 10.02 20.92 5.02
CA PHE A 768 8.65 20.92 4.51
C PHE A 768 7.62 21.32 5.59
N ILE A 769 6.45 21.79 5.18
CA ILE A 769 5.32 22.07 6.09
C ILE A 769 4.24 21.02 5.86
N ASP A 770 3.68 20.45 6.93
CA ASP A 770 2.60 19.46 6.89
C ASP A 770 1.28 20.04 7.41
N ILE A 771 0.16 19.81 6.73
CA ILE A 771 -1.17 20.18 7.23
C ILE A 771 -1.81 19.00 7.97
N ASN A 772 -2.11 19.20 9.25
CA ASN A 772 -2.91 18.25 10.02
C ASN A 772 -4.40 18.34 9.63
N SER A 773 -4.85 17.44 8.79
CA SER A 773 -6.27 17.15 8.52
C SER A 773 -6.69 15.79 9.11
N GLY A 774 -5.94 15.28 10.09
CA GLY A 774 -6.11 13.95 10.66
C GLY A 774 -6.55 13.93 12.13
N CYS A 775 -6.45 15.04 12.85
CA CYS A 775 -6.80 15.11 14.27
C CYS A 775 -8.32 14.94 14.47
N PRO A 776 -8.79 13.93 15.24
CA PRO A 776 -10.21 13.69 15.43
C PRO A 776 -10.78 14.39 16.67
N ILE A 777 -9.98 15.15 17.45
CA ILE A 777 -10.41 15.72 18.73
C ILE A 777 -11.64 16.62 18.53
N ASP A 778 -12.70 16.40 19.30
CA ASP A 778 -13.99 17.10 19.08
C ASP A 778 -13.88 18.62 19.20
N LEU A 779 -13.01 19.12 20.07
CA LEU A 779 -12.74 20.56 20.20
C LEU A 779 -12.17 21.15 18.90
N ILE A 780 -11.22 20.44 18.27
CA ILE A 780 -10.57 20.83 17.02
C ILE A 780 -11.58 20.70 15.86
N TYR A 781 -12.31 19.59 15.81
CA TYR A 781 -13.35 19.35 14.81
C TYR A 781 -14.43 20.44 14.80
N LYS A 782 -14.92 20.86 15.98
CA LYS A 782 -15.92 21.93 16.11
C LYS A 782 -15.44 23.29 15.63
N ARG A 783 -14.12 23.55 15.65
CA ARG A 783 -13.51 24.76 15.08
C ARG A 783 -13.34 24.68 13.55
N GLY A 784 -13.70 23.55 12.94
CA GLY A 784 -13.51 23.32 11.51
C GLY A 784 -12.08 22.95 11.12
N GLU A 785 -11.26 22.54 12.10
CA GLU A 785 -9.85 22.19 11.94
C GLU A 785 -9.64 20.66 12.01
N GLY A 786 -8.41 20.20 11.75
CA GLY A 786 -8.11 18.77 11.77
C GLY A 786 -8.94 18.01 10.73
N CYS A 787 -9.49 16.85 11.09
CA CYS A 787 -10.30 16.08 10.15
C CYS A 787 -11.59 16.76 9.68
N ALA A 788 -12.06 17.85 10.33
CA ALA A 788 -13.20 18.61 9.83
C ALA A 788 -12.95 19.25 8.45
N LEU A 789 -11.68 19.52 8.10
CA LEU A 789 -11.30 20.00 6.77
C LEU A 789 -11.75 19.04 5.66
N MET A 790 -11.72 17.73 5.92
CA MET A 790 -12.13 16.71 4.96
C MET A 790 -13.61 16.79 4.60
N GLY A 791 -14.45 17.36 5.46
CA GLY A 791 -15.87 17.60 5.18
C GLY A 791 -16.14 18.87 4.36
N LYS A 792 -15.12 19.71 4.12
CA LYS A 792 -15.22 20.99 3.41
C LYS A 792 -14.20 21.03 2.26
N MET A 793 -14.38 20.16 1.28
CA MET A 793 -13.40 19.87 0.22
C MET A 793 -12.87 21.14 -0.47
N THR A 794 -13.76 22.01 -0.98
CA THR A 794 -13.35 23.27 -1.64
C THR A 794 -12.57 24.18 -0.70
N LYS A 795 -13.01 24.32 0.56
CA LYS A 795 -12.28 25.12 1.55
C LYS A 795 -10.88 24.57 1.81
N TYR A 796 -10.75 23.24 1.86
CA TYR A 796 -9.48 22.58 2.10
C TYR A 796 -8.52 22.77 0.91
N GLU A 797 -9.02 22.57 -0.31
CA GLU A 797 -8.28 22.85 -1.55
C GLU A 797 -7.79 24.32 -1.61
N ASN A 798 -8.66 25.28 -1.24
CA ASN A 798 -8.31 26.70 -1.20
C ASN A 798 -7.16 27.00 -0.21
N ILE A 799 -7.18 26.37 0.97
CA ILE A 799 -6.10 26.52 1.97
C ILE A 799 -4.78 26.03 1.37
N VAL A 800 -4.80 24.87 0.71
CA VAL A 800 -3.62 24.29 0.09
C VAL A 800 -3.08 25.16 -1.03
N ARG A 801 -3.91 25.63 -1.95
CA ARG A 801 -3.49 26.52 -3.04
C ARG A 801 -2.82 27.78 -2.51
N CYS A 802 -3.46 28.48 -1.55
CA CYS A 802 -2.92 29.72 -0.99
C CYS A 802 -1.57 29.49 -0.27
N MET A 803 -1.47 28.43 0.54
CA MET A 803 -0.21 28.08 1.20
C MET A 803 0.88 27.70 0.20
N ASN A 804 0.54 26.91 -0.82
CA ASN A 804 1.50 26.43 -1.80
C ASN A 804 2.07 27.58 -2.65
N SER A 805 1.30 28.66 -2.86
CA SER A 805 1.73 29.86 -3.58
C SER A 805 2.72 30.74 -2.80
N VAL A 806 2.78 30.63 -1.47
CA VAL A 806 3.73 31.41 -0.66
C VAL A 806 5.02 30.65 -0.34
N LEU A 807 4.99 29.31 -0.45
CA LEU A 807 6.04 28.39 -0.04
C LEU A 807 6.98 27.99 -1.18
N ASP A 808 8.27 28.11 -0.92
CA ASP A 808 9.39 27.62 -1.74
C ASP A 808 9.84 26.21 -1.32
N ILE A 809 9.28 25.69 -0.22
CA ILE A 809 9.46 24.33 0.30
C ILE A 809 8.21 23.47 0.06
N PRO A 810 8.33 22.13 0.04
CA PRO A 810 7.20 21.23 -0.13
C PRO A 810 6.11 21.40 0.93
N LEU A 811 4.85 21.28 0.50
CA LEU A 811 3.68 21.24 1.36
C LEU A 811 3.12 19.81 1.37
N THR A 812 3.05 19.21 2.56
CA THR A 812 2.52 17.86 2.77
C THR A 812 1.21 17.91 3.56
N VAL A 813 0.45 16.81 3.58
CA VAL A 813 -0.79 16.73 4.34
C VAL A 813 -0.92 15.40 5.06
N LYS A 814 -1.50 15.41 6.25
CA LYS A 814 -1.83 14.21 7.02
C LYS A 814 -3.33 14.11 7.28
N MET A 815 -3.99 13.08 6.75
CA MET A 815 -5.45 12.91 6.84
C MET A 815 -5.88 11.54 7.38
N ARG A 816 -7.21 11.34 7.50
CA ARG A 816 -7.87 10.06 7.83
C ARG A 816 -8.54 9.47 6.61
N THR A 817 -9.08 8.25 6.70
CA THR A 817 -9.87 7.66 5.61
C THR A 817 -11.17 8.42 5.32
N GLY A 818 -11.77 9.03 6.34
CA GLY A 818 -13.01 9.80 6.23
C GLY A 818 -13.53 10.27 7.60
N LEU A 819 -14.71 10.88 7.60
CA LEU A 819 -15.38 11.32 8.83
C LEU A 819 -16.20 10.19 9.48
N THR A 820 -16.95 9.47 8.65
CA THR A 820 -17.92 8.46 9.08
C THR A 820 -17.36 7.05 8.95
N ASP A 821 -17.84 6.12 9.78
CA ASP A 821 -17.56 4.69 9.61
C ASP A 821 -18.17 4.18 8.29
N ASN A 822 -17.50 3.24 7.60
CA ASN A 822 -17.91 2.67 6.30
C ASN A 822 -18.09 3.63 5.11
N LYS A 823 -17.86 4.93 5.27
CA LYS A 823 -17.89 5.90 4.18
C LYS A 823 -16.61 6.70 4.18
N ASN A 824 -15.62 6.14 3.50
CA ASN A 824 -14.34 6.78 3.34
C ASN A 824 -14.40 7.85 2.24
N THR A 825 -13.70 8.97 2.42
CA THR A 825 -13.73 10.12 1.50
C THR A 825 -12.33 10.58 1.07
N ALA A 826 -11.28 9.98 1.63
CA ALA A 826 -9.89 10.34 1.31
C ALA A 826 -9.58 10.19 -0.20
N HIS A 827 -10.09 9.13 -0.84
CA HIS A 827 -9.89 8.87 -2.27
C HIS A 827 -10.42 10.00 -3.18
N MET A 828 -11.46 10.71 -2.77
CA MET A 828 -11.97 11.88 -3.50
C MET A 828 -11.13 13.15 -3.27
N LEU A 829 -10.46 13.24 -2.12
CA LEU A 829 -9.67 14.41 -1.73
C LEU A 829 -8.24 14.36 -2.27
N ILE A 830 -7.61 13.18 -2.31
CA ILE A 830 -6.21 13.01 -2.69
C ILE A 830 -5.90 13.62 -4.07
N PRO A 831 -6.69 13.36 -5.15
CA PRO A 831 -6.43 13.95 -6.46
C PRO A 831 -6.50 15.48 -6.43
N ARG A 832 -7.51 16.04 -5.76
CA ARG A 832 -7.66 17.51 -5.63
C ARG A 832 -6.50 18.16 -4.90
N LEU A 833 -5.97 17.50 -3.87
CA LEU A 833 -4.84 18.01 -3.10
C LEU A 833 -3.53 17.90 -3.87
N ARG A 834 -3.34 16.81 -4.63
CA ARG A 834 -2.22 16.64 -5.58
C ARG A 834 -2.23 17.77 -6.60
N ASP A 835 -3.37 18.00 -7.26
CA ASP A 835 -3.51 19.03 -8.29
C ASP A 835 -3.38 20.46 -7.73
N ALA A 836 -3.69 20.65 -6.44
CA ALA A 836 -3.43 21.90 -5.71
C ALA A 836 -1.96 22.09 -5.27
N GLY A 837 -1.08 21.12 -5.54
CA GLY A 837 0.36 21.22 -5.33
C GLY A 837 0.92 20.57 -4.06
N VAL A 838 0.18 19.65 -3.43
CA VAL A 838 0.68 18.85 -2.29
C VAL A 838 1.72 17.85 -2.75
N SER A 839 2.87 17.80 -2.05
CA SER A 839 4.00 16.93 -2.37
C SER A 839 3.93 15.55 -1.71
N LEU A 840 3.20 15.40 -0.59
CA LEU A 840 3.04 14.13 0.11
C LEU A 840 1.70 14.07 0.88
N VAL A 841 0.97 12.96 0.80
CA VAL A 841 -0.23 12.66 1.62
C VAL A 841 0.03 11.50 2.57
N THR A 842 -0.01 11.72 3.88
CA THR A 842 0.03 10.63 4.87
C THR A 842 -1.38 10.27 5.32
N LEU A 843 -1.78 9.01 5.13
CA LEU A 843 -3.12 8.53 5.45
C LEU A 843 -3.14 7.69 6.73
N HIS A 844 -4.03 8.05 7.66
CA HIS A 844 -4.34 7.22 8.81
C HIS A 844 -5.52 6.30 8.49
N GLY A 845 -5.32 4.97 8.59
CA GLY A 845 -6.26 3.90 8.19
C GLY A 845 -7.57 3.75 8.94
N ARG A 846 -8.01 4.79 9.65
CA ARG A 846 -9.30 4.81 10.36
C ARG A 846 -9.99 6.15 10.13
N SER A 847 -11.32 6.10 10.04
CA SER A 847 -12.17 7.29 10.00
C SER A 847 -12.15 8.03 11.35
N ARG A 848 -12.80 9.20 11.42
CA ARG A 848 -12.97 9.93 12.68
C ARG A 848 -13.83 9.13 13.67
N GLU A 849 -14.95 8.55 13.22
CA GLU A 849 -15.88 7.79 14.05
C GLU A 849 -15.30 6.48 14.58
N GLN A 850 -14.48 5.78 13.79
CA GLN A 850 -13.82 4.54 14.20
C GLN A 850 -12.85 4.69 15.38
N ARG A 851 -12.36 5.92 15.65
CA ARG A 851 -11.48 6.27 16.79
C ARG A 851 -10.43 5.18 17.08
N TYR A 852 -10.58 4.51 18.23
CA TYR A 852 -9.75 3.41 18.72
C TYR A 852 -10.53 2.08 18.80
N THR A 853 -11.78 2.04 18.32
CA THR A 853 -12.74 0.95 18.58
C THR A 853 -12.80 -0.08 17.45
N LYS A 854 -12.31 0.24 16.26
CA LYS A 854 -12.27 -0.66 15.10
C LYS A 854 -10.86 -0.80 14.54
N LEU A 855 -10.62 -1.91 13.86
CA LEU A 855 -9.37 -2.17 13.15
C LEU A 855 -9.15 -1.15 12.03
N ALA A 856 -7.90 -0.86 11.71
CA ALA A 856 -7.58 -0.09 10.52
C ALA A 856 -7.96 -0.92 9.29
N ASN A 857 -8.59 -0.28 8.30
CA ASN A 857 -8.90 -0.92 7.03
C ASN A 857 -7.66 -0.77 6.12
N TRP A 858 -6.83 -1.80 6.10
CA TRP A 858 -5.56 -1.80 5.35
C TRP A 858 -5.80 -1.91 3.85
N ASP A 859 -6.81 -2.66 3.40
CA ASP A 859 -7.24 -2.72 1.99
C ASP A 859 -7.62 -1.32 1.47
N TYR A 860 -8.27 -0.51 2.32
CA TYR A 860 -8.59 0.87 1.99
C TYR A 860 -7.37 1.81 2.05
N ILE A 861 -6.40 1.58 2.94
CA ILE A 861 -5.12 2.30 2.91
C ILE A 861 -4.37 1.97 1.63
N GLU A 862 -4.36 0.70 1.22
CA GLU A 862 -3.74 0.23 -0.02
C GLU A 862 -4.40 0.88 -1.24
N MET A 863 -5.73 0.92 -1.28
CA MET A 863 -6.48 1.67 -2.31
C MET A 863 -6.10 3.16 -2.34
N CYS A 864 -5.97 3.81 -1.17
CA CYS A 864 -5.57 5.21 -1.10
C CYS A 864 -4.09 5.44 -1.40
N ALA A 865 -3.21 4.48 -1.10
CA ALA A 865 -1.80 4.50 -1.48
C ALA A 865 -1.68 4.39 -3.01
N LYS A 866 -2.48 3.52 -3.65
CA LYS A 866 -2.62 3.41 -5.11
C LYS A 866 -3.08 4.73 -5.74
N ILE A 867 -4.05 5.43 -5.14
CA ILE A 867 -4.51 6.76 -5.61
C ILE A 867 -3.48 7.87 -5.37
N ALA A 868 -2.66 7.77 -4.32
CA ALA A 868 -1.59 8.72 -4.02
C ALA A 868 -0.30 8.47 -4.81
N SER A 869 -0.25 7.43 -5.66
CA SER A 869 0.84 7.15 -6.58
C SER A 869 1.16 8.40 -7.42
N PRO A 870 2.45 8.82 -7.52
CA PRO A 870 3.66 8.00 -7.38
C PRO A 870 4.29 7.89 -5.97
N MET A 871 3.57 8.24 -4.90
CA MET A 871 4.15 8.36 -3.56
C MET A 871 4.15 7.05 -2.75
N PRO A 872 5.27 6.59 -2.16
CA PRO A 872 5.38 5.22 -1.66
C PRO A 872 5.30 5.10 -0.11
N LEU A 873 4.89 3.93 0.38
CA LEU A 873 4.71 3.59 1.80
C LEU A 873 5.71 2.48 2.19
N PHE A 874 6.71 2.83 3.01
CA PHE A 874 7.82 1.96 3.42
C PHE A 874 7.72 1.62 4.90
N GLU A 875 7.50 0.36 5.24
CA GLU A 875 7.70 -0.08 6.62
C GLU A 875 8.70 -1.25 6.64
N ILE A 876 9.82 -1.04 7.35
CA ILE A 876 10.79 -2.04 7.82
C ILE A 876 11.88 -2.44 6.81
N LYS A 877 12.83 -1.53 6.56
CA LYS A 877 14.02 -1.65 5.67
C LYS A 877 14.88 -2.91 5.83
N GLU A 878 14.81 -3.64 6.95
CA GLU A 878 15.63 -4.85 7.17
C GLU A 878 14.83 -6.13 7.48
N GLN A 879 13.50 -6.05 7.66
CA GLN A 879 12.63 -7.13 8.15
C GLN A 879 13.18 -7.93 9.35
N ARG A 880 14.10 -7.34 10.13
CA ARG A 880 14.81 -8.07 11.17
C ARG A 880 13.93 -8.24 12.40
N HIS A 881 13.70 -9.48 12.81
CA HIS A 881 13.12 -9.77 14.11
C HIS A 881 14.14 -9.45 15.20
N TRP A 882 13.93 -8.33 15.91
CA TRP A 882 14.84 -7.86 16.95
C TRP A 882 14.29 -8.24 18.33
N ASP A 883 14.88 -9.26 18.95
CA ASP A 883 14.56 -9.71 20.31
C ASP A 883 15.41 -9.00 21.37
N ILE A 884 15.16 -7.71 21.58
CA ILE A 884 15.89 -6.92 22.58
C ILE A 884 15.61 -7.39 24.01
N SER A 885 16.66 -7.46 24.82
CA SER A 885 16.54 -7.73 26.25
C SER A 885 15.92 -6.55 27.00
N ALA A 886 15.39 -6.80 28.20
CA ALA A 886 14.85 -5.75 29.06
C ALA A 886 15.91 -4.70 29.48
N SER A 887 17.18 -5.09 29.61
CA SER A 887 18.28 -4.18 29.93
C SER A 887 18.60 -3.24 28.76
N GLU A 888 18.64 -3.77 27.53
CA GLU A 888 18.82 -2.93 26.33
C GLU A 888 17.66 -1.94 26.16
N ARG A 889 16.42 -2.41 26.41
CA ARG A 889 15.23 -1.53 26.43
C ARG A 889 15.34 -0.44 27.50
N PHE A 890 15.90 -0.75 28.67
CA PHE A 890 16.06 0.21 29.74
C PHE A 890 17.08 1.31 29.37
N GLU A 891 18.19 0.93 28.73
CA GLU A 891 19.16 1.91 28.23
C GLU A 891 18.56 2.84 27.15
N ILE A 892 17.64 2.34 26.32
CA ILE A 892 16.88 3.18 25.38
C ILE A 892 16.03 4.23 26.10
N LEU A 893 15.36 3.86 27.21
CA LEU A 893 14.59 4.81 28.02
C LEU A 893 15.49 5.85 28.70
N LYS A 894 16.68 5.43 29.12
CA LYS A 894 17.71 6.30 29.70
C LYS A 894 18.25 7.30 28.67
N ASP A 895 18.46 6.89 27.43
CA ASP A 895 18.83 7.80 26.34
C ASP A 895 17.77 8.86 26.09
N PHE A 896 16.48 8.48 26.12
CA PHE A 896 15.38 9.44 26.06
C PHE A 896 15.42 10.44 27.23
N CYS A 897 15.68 9.96 28.46
CA CYS A 897 15.84 10.83 29.62
C CYS A 897 17.02 11.80 29.46
N ASN A 898 18.16 11.31 28.97
CA ASN A 898 19.35 12.13 28.71
C ASN A 898 19.07 13.24 27.70
N TYR A 899 18.47 12.92 26.55
CA TYR A 899 18.03 13.93 25.58
C TYR A 899 16.99 14.89 26.16
N GLY A 900 16.16 14.41 27.08
CA GLY A 900 15.22 15.23 27.84
C GLY A 900 15.90 16.23 28.78
N LEU A 901 16.99 15.84 29.45
CA LEU A 901 17.79 16.72 30.32
C LEU A 901 18.46 17.85 29.53
N GLU A 902 18.88 17.57 28.29
CA GLU A 902 19.41 18.57 27.36
C GLU A 902 18.32 19.55 26.89
N TYR A 903 17.09 19.05 26.70
CA TYR A 903 16.01 19.81 26.04
C TYR A 903 15.08 20.57 27.00
N TRP A 904 14.54 19.90 28.01
CA TRP A 904 13.61 20.51 28.99
C TRP A 904 14.32 21.02 30.23
N GLY A 905 15.46 20.42 30.56
CA GLY A 905 16.32 20.84 31.63
C GLY A 905 16.58 19.77 32.68
N SER A 906 17.62 20.02 33.47
CA SER A 906 18.05 19.18 34.57
C SER A 906 17.67 19.73 35.94
N ASP A 907 16.91 20.82 36.00
CA ASP A 907 16.28 21.32 37.22
C ASP A 907 15.05 20.48 37.60
N SER A 908 14.49 20.68 38.80
CA SER A 908 13.32 19.91 39.26
C SER A 908 12.15 19.94 38.28
N LYS A 909 11.88 21.09 37.64
CA LYS A 909 10.81 21.23 36.66
C LYS A 909 11.12 20.47 35.36
N GLY A 910 12.36 20.55 34.88
CA GLY A 910 12.83 19.80 33.71
C GLY A 910 12.70 18.30 33.93
N VAL A 911 13.20 17.78 35.06
CA VAL A 911 13.11 16.36 35.43
C VAL A 911 11.66 15.85 35.43
N GLU A 912 10.74 16.58 36.07
CA GLU A 912 9.33 16.15 36.10
C GLU A 912 8.62 16.32 34.75
N THR A 913 9.11 17.23 33.89
CA THR A 913 8.65 17.33 32.49
C THR A 913 9.09 16.10 31.69
N ILE A 914 10.34 15.65 31.85
CA ILE A 914 10.86 14.42 31.24
C ILE A 914 10.02 13.23 31.70
N ARG A 915 9.81 13.10 33.02
CA ARG A 915 9.03 12.01 33.62
C ARG A 915 7.64 11.92 33.02
N ARG A 916 6.92 13.04 32.94
CA ARG A 916 5.58 13.09 32.36
C ARG A 916 5.56 12.53 30.93
N PHE A 917 6.52 12.91 30.09
CA PHE A 917 6.57 12.44 28.71
C PHE A 917 7.06 10.99 28.58
N LEU A 918 7.97 10.56 29.45
CA LEU A 918 8.38 9.15 29.57
C LEU A 918 7.18 8.25 29.92
N LEU A 919 6.35 8.66 30.89
CA LEU A 919 5.14 7.91 31.27
C LEU A 919 4.11 7.83 30.15
N GLU A 920 3.92 8.92 29.39
CA GLU A 920 3.07 8.88 28.19
C GLU A 920 3.63 7.90 27.15
N TRP A 921 4.96 7.80 27.01
CA TRP A 921 5.58 6.83 26.10
C TRP A 921 5.46 5.37 26.59
N LEU A 922 5.68 5.11 27.88
CA LEU A 922 5.47 3.79 28.51
C LEU A 922 4.02 3.30 28.33
N SER A 923 3.05 4.21 28.35
CA SER A 923 1.64 3.88 28.07
C SER A 923 1.37 3.35 26.64
N PHE A 924 2.35 3.45 25.74
CA PHE A 924 2.33 2.77 24.43
C PHE A 924 3.20 1.51 24.43
N LEU A 925 4.41 1.59 24.99
CA LEU A 925 5.40 0.51 24.93
C LEU A 925 4.98 -0.76 25.68
N HIS A 926 4.09 -0.66 26.67
CA HIS A 926 3.62 -1.83 27.43
C HIS A 926 2.94 -2.91 26.57
N ARG A 927 2.59 -2.60 25.31
CA ARG A 927 1.96 -3.55 24.38
C ARG A 927 2.96 -4.34 23.55
N TYR A 928 4.24 -3.97 23.59
CA TYR A 928 5.29 -4.68 22.90
C TYR A 928 5.56 -6.01 23.59
N ILE A 929 5.64 -7.08 22.79
CA ILE A 929 6.05 -8.41 23.23
C ILE A 929 7.40 -8.69 22.58
N PRO A 930 8.46 -8.98 23.36
CA PRO A 930 9.73 -9.38 22.78
C PRO A 930 9.57 -10.65 21.95
N VAL A 931 10.26 -10.68 20.80
CA VAL A 931 10.11 -11.75 19.79
C VAL A 931 10.36 -13.13 20.38
N GLY A 932 11.30 -13.26 21.31
CA GLY A 932 11.65 -14.54 21.94
C GLY A 932 10.51 -15.17 22.76
N LEU A 933 9.50 -14.38 23.14
CA LEU A 933 8.34 -14.81 23.92
C LEU A 933 7.14 -15.17 23.02
N LEU A 934 7.20 -14.83 21.72
CA LEU A 934 6.16 -15.17 20.75
C LEU A 934 6.30 -16.63 20.32
N GLU A 935 5.17 -17.31 20.18
CA GLU A 935 5.07 -18.64 19.57
C GLU A 935 5.19 -18.53 18.05
N HIS A 936 4.61 -17.48 17.47
CA HIS A 936 4.61 -17.21 16.03
C HIS A 936 5.02 -15.76 15.75
N PRO A 937 6.32 -15.47 15.57
CA PRO A 937 6.76 -14.15 15.12
C PRO A 937 6.43 -13.93 13.62
N PRO A 938 6.17 -12.67 13.20
CA PRO A 938 6.02 -11.47 14.03
C PRO A 938 4.63 -11.33 14.65
N GLN A 939 4.54 -10.63 15.78
CA GLN A 939 3.28 -10.11 16.30
C GLN A 939 2.65 -9.18 15.26
N LYS A 940 1.41 -9.44 14.86
CA LYS A 940 0.65 -8.56 13.96
C LYS A 940 0.23 -7.30 14.72
N ILE A 941 0.23 -6.14 14.05
CA ILE A 941 -0.09 -4.83 14.66
C ILE A 941 -1.48 -4.76 15.33
N ASN A 942 -2.42 -5.60 14.88
CA ASN A 942 -3.76 -5.73 15.45
C ASN A 942 -3.83 -6.67 16.66
N GLN A 943 -2.84 -7.54 16.85
CA GLN A 943 -2.78 -8.43 18.01
C GLN A 943 -2.49 -7.65 19.29
N ARG A 944 -3.06 -8.11 20.40
CA ARG A 944 -2.82 -7.59 21.75
C ARG A 944 -2.10 -8.65 22.58
N PRO A 945 -1.16 -8.25 23.45
CA PRO A 945 -0.54 -9.20 24.36
C PRO A 945 -1.60 -9.86 25.24
N PRO A 946 -1.57 -11.20 25.42
CA PRO A 946 -2.23 -11.83 26.55
C PRO A 946 -1.55 -11.41 27.87
N TYR A 947 -2.06 -11.85 29.01
CA TYR A 947 -1.31 -11.72 30.25
C TYR A 947 -0.11 -12.66 30.20
N TYR A 948 1.08 -12.09 30.31
CA TYR A 948 2.32 -12.84 30.29
C TYR A 948 3.31 -12.31 31.32
N LYS A 949 4.17 -13.20 31.81
CA LYS A 949 5.35 -12.84 32.59
C LYS A 949 6.55 -12.75 31.64
N GLY A 950 7.34 -11.69 31.76
CA GLY A 950 8.56 -11.54 30.97
C GLY A 950 9.68 -12.49 31.44
N ARG A 951 10.79 -12.53 30.70
CA ARG A 951 11.98 -13.34 31.03
C ARG A 951 12.59 -12.98 32.39
N ASN A 952 12.35 -11.75 32.87
CA ASN A 952 12.76 -11.26 34.18
C ASN A 952 11.75 -10.24 34.74
N GLU A 953 11.99 -9.76 35.97
CA GLU A 953 11.11 -8.81 36.64
C GLU A 953 11.00 -7.46 35.91
N LEU A 954 12.11 -6.96 35.35
CA LEU A 954 12.12 -5.69 34.62
C LEU A 954 11.28 -5.79 33.34
N GLU A 955 11.37 -6.90 32.61
CA GLU A 955 10.55 -7.17 31.42
C GLU A 955 9.08 -7.27 31.77
N THR A 956 8.77 -7.93 32.90
CA THR A 956 7.40 -8.03 33.43
C THR A 956 6.86 -6.65 33.80
N LEU A 957 7.68 -5.81 34.45
CA LEU A 957 7.32 -4.45 34.82
C LEU A 957 7.06 -3.58 33.58
N MET A 958 7.87 -3.72 32.53
CA MET A 958 7.70 -3.02 31.26
C MET A 958 6.49 -3.49 30.45
N ALA A 959 6.02 -4.72 30.65
CA ALA A 959 4.80 -5.27 30.04
C ALA A 959 3.52 -4.87 30.79
N SER A 960 3.65 -4.40 32.04
CA SER A 960 2.52 -4.05 32.90
C SER A 960 1.65 -2.94 32.30
N SER A 961 0.34 -3.10 32.36
CA SER A 961 -0.64 -2.05 32.02
C SER A 961 -0.90 -1.07 33.17
N SER A 962 -0.25 -1.25 34.33
CA SER A 962 -0.43 -0.41 35.52
C SER A 962 0.37 0.89 35.45
N CYS A 963 -0.30 2.02 35.68
CA CYS A 963 0.37 3.32 35.80
C CYS A 963 1.38 3.37 36.95
N GLY A 964 1.13 2.65 38.05
CA GLY A 964 2.05 2.59 39.19
C GLY A 964 3.38 1.93 38.83
N ASP A 965 3.35 0.91 37.96
CA ASP A 965 4.56 0.24 37.50
C ASP A 965 5.37 1.11 36.53
N TRP A 966 4.68 1.90 35.68
CA TRP A 966 5.36 2.90 34.85
C TRP A 966 6.04 3.97 35.70
N ILE A 967 5.40 4.39 36.81
CA ILE A 967 6.00 5.32 37.77
C ILE A 967 7.26 4.71 38.38
N LYS A 968 7.24 3.44 38.82
CA LYS A 968 8.43 2.75 39.34
C LYS A 968 9.58 2.74 38.31
N ILE A 969 9.30 2.44 37.04
CA ILE A 969 10.32 2.51 35.97
C ILE A 969 10.90 3.92 35.87
N SER A 970 10.04 4.95 35.93
CA SER A 970 10.49 6.34 35.89
C SER A 970 11.34 6.73 37.12
N GLU A 971 11.06 6.13 38.29
CA GLU A 971 11.84 6.36 39.51
C GLU A 971 13.22 5.73 39.45
N MET A 972 13.37 4.60 38.75
CA MET A 972 14.67 4.00 38.47
C MET A 972 15.55 4.92 37.60
N LEU A 973 14.95 5.74 36.74
CA LEU A 973 15.67 6.63 35.80
C LEU A 973 15.86 8.06 36.31
N LEU A 974 14.89 8.59 37.06
CA LEU A 974 14.80 10.02 37.43
C LEU A 974 14.63 10.23 38.95
N GLY A 975 14.81 9.17 39.75
CA GLY A 975 14.59 9.16 41.20
C GLY A 975 13.12 9.28 41.60
N LYS A 976 12.87 9.31 42.92
CA LYS A 976 11.51 9.31 43.49
C LYS A 976 10.64 10.48 43.01
N VAL A 977 9.36 10.21 42.82
CA VAL A 977 8.37 11.26 42.49
C VAL A 977 8.09 12.18 43.68
N PRO A 978 7.72 13.46 43.46
CA PRO A 978 7.19 14.32 44.52
C PRO A 978 5.89 13.78 45.12
N GLU A 979 5.60 14.09 46.39
CA GLU A 979 4.39 13.59 47.09
C GLU A 979 3.08 13.97 46.38
N GLN A 980 3.00 15.17 45.79
CA GLN A 980 1.83 15.66 45.05
C GLN A 980 1.77 15.20 43.57
N PHE A 981 2.64 14.28 43.15
CA PHE A 981 2.69 13.83 41.76
C PHE A 981 1.46 13.00 41.38
N THR A 982 0.79 13.38 40.29
CA THR A 982 -0.35 12.61 39.77
C THR A 982 -0.20 12.40 38.27
N PHE A 983 -0.45 11.17 37.82
CA PHE A 983 -0.39 10.83 36.40
C PHE A 983 -1.63 10.07 35.96
N LEU A 984 -2.17 10.50 34.81
CA LEU A 984 -3.23 9.83 34.10
C LEU A 984 -2.80 9.79 32.63
N PRO A 985 -2.83 8.66 31.91
CA PRO A 985 -2.37 8.54 30.52
C PRO A 985 -3.34 9.17 29.51
N LYS A 986 -2.84 9.63 28.35
CA LYS A 986 -3.62 10.48 27.41
C LYS A 986 -4.50 9.68 26.51
N HIS A 987 -3.93 8.61 26.00
CA HIS A 987 -4.60 7.74 25.07
C HIS A 987 -5.33 6.67 25.87
N LYS A 988 -6.50 6.25 25.37
CA LYS A 988 -7.04 4.93 25.67
C LYS A 988 -6.04 3.91 25.11
N ALA A 989 -4.91 3.70 25.77
CA ALA A 989 -4.49 2.34 25.92
C ALA A 989 -5.67 1.63 26.57
N ASN A 990 -5.97 0.42 26.14
CA ASN A 990 -6.72 -0.48 26.99
C ASN A 990 -5.85 -0.85 28.23
N ALA A 991 -5.23 0.13 28.91
CA ALA A 991 -5.12 0.13 30.36
C ALA A 991 -6.55 0.33 30.91
N TYR A 992 -7.43 -0.56 30.48
CA TYR A 992 -8.62 -0.93 31.20
C TYR A 992 -8.15 -2.01 32.18
N GLN A 993 -8.71 -1.88 33.38
CA GLN A 993 -8.91 -2.95 34.35
C GLN A 993 -9.17 -4.32 33.71
#